data_AF-A0A1G4PHS6-F1
#
_entry.id   AF-A0A1G4PHS6-F1
#
_cell.length_a   1.000
_cell.length_b   1.000
_cell.length_c   1.000
_cell.angle_alpha   90.00
_cell.angle_beta   90.00
_cell.angle_gamma   90.00
#
_symmetry.space_group_name_H-M   'P 1'
#
loop_
_entity.id
_entity.type
_entity.pdbx_description
1 polymer ?
#
loop_
_entity_poly.entity_id
_entity_poly.type
_entity_poly.pdbx_seq_one_letter_code
_entity_poly.pdbx_strand_id
1 'polypeptide(L)'
;MKESNILLTSLGNLGNRLSHEYFYFGENGTIRYCDGISVGESGAKYIMSHNTMDEIVVIGSGTTYNPGEEGMRIPLKNYSGYRANNIDSLSEYGFYLYRLLQFQRGIDLEAIDVLEQIDSARRNEIVSSYEDFCAEYLRENPGCTKDHMFHYLSQDAEMAHNMYSRLPNLSRHEVRWLKRYIYTALPSELRLTSLDVNSDLKISFIPSDRADRGEGAKFAAGDNIIRILQFLYKSDDVKINLYVDLQGLEASAGYSILAIISMLSNDANSNFEIKEIITSHYLKDGFANPIDNNEMSRYEINRLISGMDAFIKYGKVSIIENYWQNTGIKNEHIDRLVNAMRWMDDGISLCNIEDLEYGISLLKKVFREPFMGELPEFESNVFQVLERGIRMDYGELLNNDEFNCLALVKWAFRKKFYQQCLTIIESKMPNELVARGILYYMNNDEDKELFFKNASVEYWAKPSYLRYAFNEISHYYIKFHGRSFSRTIKTDNKNNTYLECRIRSLDDNSILTAPAFSIIDDHREELEALLSSYYNLGEVRNSINHALPKEGDENTESNDRMELVINTITGFIANYEAVLRIIEEKGLQDFRAKTVEFEEFKKYAEEHMRESRRSGGGRGGYRGNRGYRGGQGGYRGGHGGYHGNNNIQIPSPKLNPGEKLVVSVEVVKEEDTNSGDS
;
A
#
# COMPACT_ATOMS: atom_id res chain seq x y z
N MET A 1 -15.55 16.78 -10.40
CA MET A 1 -16.24 15.47 -10.50
C MET A 1 -17.53 15.60 -9.70
N LYS A 2 -18.66 15.06 -10.16
CA LYS A 2 -19.90 15.12 -9.37
C LYS A 2 -19.77 14.11 -8.23
N GLU A 3 -20.12 14.49 -7.01
CA GLU A 3 -20.15 13.54 -5.89
C GLU A 3 -21.57 12.99 -5.70
N SER A 4 -21.67 11.75 -5.21
CA SER A 4 -22.94 11.17 -4.79
C SER A 4 -22.80 10.39 -3.50
N ASN A 5 -23.68 10.66 -2.55
CA ASN A 5 -23.67 10.06 -1.23
C ASN A 5 -24.67 8.91 -1.17
N ILE A 6 -24.18 7.71 -0.86
CA ILE A 6 -24.95 6.47 -0.94
C ILE A 6 -24.83 5.71 0.38
N LEU A 7 -25.97 5.33 0.95
CA LEU A 7 -26.04 4.39 2.07
C LEU A 7 -26.27 2.98 1.53
N LEU A 8 -25.34 2.06 1.77
CA LEU A 8 -25.53 0.62 1.58
C LEU A 8 -25.96 0.00 2.90
N THR A 9 -27.22 -0.40 2.98
CA THR A 9 -27.81 -1.01 4.17
C THR A 9 -28.32 -2.42 3.91
N SER A 10 -28.54 -3.18 4.97
CA SER A 10 -29.19 -4.49 4.89
C SER A 10 -30.54 -4.56 5.59
N LEU A 11 -31.36 -5.50 5.14
CA LEU A 11 -32.68 -5.79 5.66
C LEU A 11 -32.82 -7.29 5.91
N GLY A 12 -33.02 -7.64 7.18
CA GLY A 12 -33.45 -8.96 7.61
C GLY A 12 -34.98 -9.03 7.76
N ASN A 13 -35.49 -10.17 8.20
CA ASN A 13 -36.89 -10.30 8.59
C ASN A 13 -37.11 -9.51 9.90
N LEU A 14 -37.99 -8.51 9.89
CA LEU A 14 -38.23 -7.62 11.03
C LEU A 14 -39.09 -8.29 12.13
N GLY A 15 -39.70 -9.44 11.83
CA GLY A 15 -40.49 -10.21 12.79
C GLY A 15 -41.73 -9.45 13.25
N ASN A 16 -41.77 -9.04 14.52
CA ASN A 16 -42.94 -8.35 15.08
C ASN A 16 -42.86 -6.84 14.84
N ARG A 17 -43.69 -6.33 13.92
CA ARG A 17 -43.79 -4.92 13.51
C ARG A 17 -44.23 -3.96 14.62
N LEU A 18 -44.72 -4.48 15.75
CA LEU A 18 -45.15 -3.70 16.91
C LEU A 18 -44.08 -3.67 18.02
N SER A 19 -42.96 -4.39 17.84
CA SER A 19 -41.88 -4.46 18.82
C SER A 19 -40.84 -3.37 18.54
N HIS A 20 -41.11 -2.16 19.01
CA HIS A 20 -40.16 -1.05 18.89
C HIS A 20 -39.03 -1.21 19.91
N GLU A 21 -37.80 -1.11 19.42
CA GLU A 21 -36.61 -0.90 20.23
C GLU A 21 -36.15 0.55 20.07
N TYR A 22 -35.26 0.99 20.96
CA TYR A 22 -34.74 2.35 20.96
C TYR A 22 -33.25 2.33 20.81
N PHE A 23 -32.73 3.32 20.11
CA PHE A 23 -31.33 3.45 19.77
C PHE A 23 -30.85 4.86 20.09
N TYR A 24 -29.55 5.01 20.36
CA TYR A 24 -28.95 6.29 20.67
C TYR A 24 -27.59 6.45 20.01
N PHE A 25 -27.26 7.69 19.67
CA PHE A 25 -25.94 8.10 19.21
C PHE A 25 -25.48 9.29 20.06
N GLY A 26 -24.21 9.24 20.49
CA GLY A 26 -23.58 10.30 21.26
C GLY A 26 -22.56 11.04 20.41
N GLU A 27 -22.75 12.36 20.23
CA GLU A 27 -21.79 13.22 19.52
C GLU A 27 -21.53 14.49 20.33
N ASN A 28 -20.26 14.86 20.52
CA ASN A 28 -19.87 16.11 21.17
C ASN A 28 -20.54 16.35 22.55
N GLY A 29 -20.74 15.27 23.32
CA GLY A 29 -21.39 15.32 24.63
C GLY A 29 -22.92 15.44 24.60
N THR A 30 -23.55 15.41 23.43
CA THR A 30 -25.01 15.37 23.26
C THR A 30 -25.44 13.98 22.81
N ILE A 31 -26.49 13.44 23.41
CA ILE A 31 -27.05 12.13 23.03
C ILE A 31 -28.41 12.35 22.37
N ARG A 32 -28.61 11.73 21.22
CA ARG A 32 -29.89 11.72 20.51
C ARG A 32 -30.39 10.31 20.32
N TYR A 33 -31.71 10.16 20.30
CA TYR A 33 -32.40 8.89 20.27
C TYR A 33 -33.26 8.74 19.02
N CYS A 34 -33.43 7.50 18.57
CA CYS A 34 -34.49 7.13 17.64
C CYS A 34 -35.15 5.83 18.09
N ASP A 35 -36.36 5.60 17.62
CA ASP A 35 -36.96 4.27 17.66
C ASP A 35 -36.56 3.47 16.41
N GLY A 36 -36.66 2.16 16.48
CA GLY A 36 -36.40 1.28 15.35
C GLY A 36 -36.91 -0.13 15.61
N ILE A 37 -37.34 -0.81 14.57
CA ILE A 37 -37.79 -2.20 14.64
C ILE A 37 -36.63 -3.16 14.35
N SER A 38 -35.56 -2.64 13.74
CA SER A 38 -34.29 -3.35 13.56
C SER A 38 -33.09 -2.42 13.71
N VAL A 39 -31.93 -3.04 13.92
CA VAL A 39 -30.62 -2.35 13.87
C VAL A 39 -30.42 -1.60 12.55
N GLY A 40 -30.81 -2.18 11.40
CA GLY A 40 -30.66 -1.52 10.09
C GLY A 40 -31.52 -0.26 9.93
N GLU A 41 -32.72 -0.23 10.51
CA GLU A 41 -33.55 0.99 10.55
C GLU A 41 -32.88 2.10 11.35
N SER A 42 -32.28 1.75 12.50
CA SER A 42 -31.61 2.71 13.36
C SER A 42 -30.39 3.35 12.68
N GLY A 43 -29.57 2.56 11.99
CA GLY A 43 -28.39 3.04 11.26
C GLY A 43 -28.79 3.94 10.09
N ALA A 44 -29.83 3.59 9.34
CA ALA A 44 -30.35 4.45 8.27
C ALA A 44 -30.89 5.79 8.79
N LYS A 45 -31.65 5.78 9.89
CA LYS A 45 -32.13 7.01 10.54
C LYS A 45 -30.98 7.90 11.03
N TYR A 46 -29.96 7.29 11.63
CA TYR A 46 -28.73 7.98 12.02
C TYR A 46 -28.09 8.68 10.81
N ILE A 47 -27.85 7.97 9.71
CA ILE A 47 -27.22 8.54 8.52
C ILE A 47 -28.07 9.65 7.89
N MET A 48 -29.38 9.47 7.81
CA MET A 48 -30.30 10.50 7.33
C MET A 48 -30.32 11.77 8.21
N SER A 49 -29.85 11.68 9.45
CA SER A 49 -29.81 12.82 10.40
C SER A 49 -28.50 13.59 10.38
N HIS A 50 -27.41 12.97 9.92
CA HIS A 50 -26.05 13.56 9.99
C HIS A 50 -25.48 13.85 8.61
N ASN A 51 -25.89 13.11 7.58
CA ASN A 51 -25.29 13.18 6.27
C ASN A 51 -26.33 13.46 5.18
N THR A 52 -25.92 14.20 4.15
CA THR A 52 -26.72 14.40 2.95
C THR A 52 -26.67 13.13 2.11
N MET A 53 -27.82 12.60 1.70
CA MET A 53 -27.92 11.32 1.00
C MET A 53 -28.68 11.47 -0.32
N ASP A 54 -28.10 10.94 -1.40
CA ASP A 54 -28.77 10.85 -2.69
C ASP A 54 -29.57 9.55 -2.84
N GLU A 55 -29.05 8.45 -2.27
CA GLU A 55 -29.67 7.14 -2.41
C GLU A 55 -29.38 6.19 -1.24
N ILE A 56 -30.39 5.40 -0.85
CA ILE A 56 -30.25 4.22 0.00
C ILE A 56 -30.36 2.97 -0.88
N VAL A 57 -29.45 2.03 -0.69
CA VAL A 57 -29.44 0.71 -1.31
C VAL A 57 -29.65 -0.32 -0.23
N VAL A 58 -30.76 -1.03 -0.30
CA VAL A 58 -31.14 -2.04 0.69
C VAL A 58 -30.86 -3.43 0.12
N ILE A 59 -30.10 -4.25 0.84
CA ILE A 59 -29.86 -5.65 0.51
C ILE A 59 -30.71 -6.54 1.42
N GLY A 60 -31.52 -7.42 0.87
CA GLY A 60 -32.33 -8.37 1.67
C GLY A 60 -32.69 -9.64 0.91
N SER A 61 -33.14 -10.68 1.62
CA SER A 61 -33.51 -11.98 1.02
C SER A 61 -34.85 -11.94 0.29
N GLY A 62 -35.13 -12.96 -0.54
CA GLY A 62 -36.41 -13.20 -1.24
C GLY A 62 -37.65 -13.13 -0.36
N THR A 63 -37.50 -13.40 0.93
CA THR A 63 -38.58 -13.33 1.93
C THR A 63 -38.87 -11.93 2.45
N THR A 64 -38.04 -10.93 2.13
CA THR A 64 -38.17 -9.56 2.66
C THR A 64 -38.83 -8.60 1.69
N TYR A 65 -39.06 -8.98 0.43
CA TYR A 65 -39.68 -8.12 -0.58
C TYR A 65 -40.75 -8.87 -1.38
N ASN A 66 -41.63 -8.12 -2.02
CA ASN A 66 -42.62 -8.65 -2.97
C ASN A 66 -42.08 -8.57 -4.41
N PRO A 67 -42.38 -9.54 -5.28
CA PRO A 67 -42.02 -9.47 -6.69
C PRO A 67 -42.46 -8.15 -7.34
N GLY A 68 -41.53 -7.52 -8.05
CA GLY A 68 -41.67 -6.19 -8.62
C GLY A 68 -41.00 -5.09 -7.79
N GLU A 69 -40.64 -5.31 -6.52
CA GLU A 69 -39.92 -4.31 -5.71
C GLU A 69 -38.40 -4.29 -6.01
N GLU A 70 -37.87 -5.34 -6.65
CA GLU A 70 -36.45 -5.49 -6.98
C GLU A 70 -35.95 -4.48 -8.01
N GLY A 71 -34.79 -3.87 -7.75
CA GLY A 71 -34.09 -2.99 -8.69
C GLY A 71 -34.81 -1.67 -9.01
N MET A 72 -36.00 -1.44 -8.47
CA MET A 72 -36.73 -0.18 -8.62
C MET A 72 -36.03 0.94 -7.86
N ARG A 73 -35.64 2.00 -8.57
CA ARG A 73 -35.09 3.23 -7.99
C ARG A 73 -36.20 4.26 -7.85
N ILE A 74 -36.78 4.36 -6.66
CA ILE A 74 -37.92 5.26 -6.40
C ILE A 74 -37.50 6.42 -5.49
N PRO A 75 -37.97 7.65 -5.73
CA PRO A 75 -37.92 8.70 -4.72
C PRO A 75 -38.73 8.26 -3.50
N LEU A 76 -38.13 8.24 -2.31
CA LEU A 76 -38.76 7.74 -1.08
C LEU A 76 -40.09 8.44 -0.80
N LYS A 77 -40.15 9.76 -1.04
CA LYS A 77 -41.37 10.59 -0.90
C LYS A 77 -42.56 10.13 -1.76
N ASN A 78 -42.29 9.38 -2.84
CA ASN A 78 -43.30 8.87 -3.78
C ASN A 78 -43.75 7.43 -3.46
N TYR A 79 -43.27 6.82 -2.37
CA TYR A 79 -43.67 5.46 -2.00
C TYR A 79 -45.17 5.37 -1.73
N SER A 80 -45.88 4.59 -2.55
CA SER A 80 -47.34 4.49 -2.51
C SER A 80 -47.86 3.72 -1.29
N GLY A 81 -47.08 2.76 -0.78
CA GLY A 81 -47.41 1.96 0.41
C GLY A 81 -47.53 2.78 1.69
N TYR A 82 -47.07 4.04 1.70
CA TYR A 82 -47.30 4.98 2.80
C TYR A 82 -48.78 5.22 3.12
N ARG A 83 -49.67 4.97 2.14
CA ARG A 83 -51.12 5.11 2.29
C ARG A 83 -51.82 3.76 2.57
N ALA A 84 -51.08 2.73 2.93
CA ALA A 84 -51.67 1.43 3.24
C ALA A 84 -52.58 1.55 4.47
N ASN A 85 -53.81 1.04 4.36
CA ASN A 85 -54.77 1.01 5.47
C ASN A 85 -54.40 -0.04 6.54
N ASN A 86 -53.54 -1.00 6.20
CA ASN A 86 -53.06 -2.03 7.10
C ASN A 86 -51.56 -2.27 6.83
N ILE A 87 -50.72 -1.99 7.82
CA ILE A 87 -49.26 -2.19 7.74
C ILE A 87 -48.89 -3.66 7.52
N ASP A 88 -49.70 -4.63 7.97
CA ASP A 88 -49.44 -6.06 7.80
C ASP A 88 -49.53 -6.50 6.33
N SER A 89 -50.12 -5.69 5.46
CA SER A 89 -50.17 -5.97 4.01
C SER A 89 -48.88 -5.65 3.27
N LEU A 90 -47.95 -4.93 3.91
CA LEU A 90 -46.66 -4.55 3.31
C LEU A 90 -45.66 -5.71 3.40
N SER A 91 -44.74 -5.82 2.43
CA SER A 91 -43.53 -6.63 2.60
C SER A 91 -42.64 -6.06 3.71
N GLU A 92 -41.62 -6.79 4.16
CA GLU A 92 -40.65 -6.27 5.12
C GLU A 92 -39.96 -5.00 4.57
N TYR A 93 -39.59 -5.03 3.28
CA TYR A 93 -39.04 -3.88 2.58
C TYR A 93 -40.05 -2.74 2.47
N GLY A 94 -41.29 -3.02 2.10
CA GLY A 94 -42.34 -2.00 2.03
C GLY A 94 -42.61 -1.33 3.38
N PHE A 95 -42.60 -2.11 4.45
CA PHE A 95 -42.74 -1.60 5.82
C PHE A 95 -41.52 -0.80 6.27
N TYR A 96 -40.31 -1.23 5.88
CA TYR A 96 -39.09 -0.45 6.07
C TYR A 96 -39.16 0.92 5.37
N LEU A 97 -39.63 0.97 4.12
CA LEU A 97 -39.86 2.22 3.39
C LEU A 97 -40.88 3.13 4.08
N TYR A 98 -41.98 2.54 4.56
CA TYR A 98 -43.02 3.23 5.32
C TYR A 98 -42.43 3.92 6.56
N ARG A 99 -41.57 3.22 7.32
CA ARG A 99 -40.90 3.73 8.51
C ARG A 99 -39.86 4.82 8.22
N LEU A 100 -39.05 4.66 7.18
CA LEU A 100 -38.11 5.72 6.78
C LEU A 100 -38.82 6.99 6.31
N LEU A 101 -39.95 6.85 5.61
CA LEU A 101 -40.74 8.01 5.17
C LEU A 101 -41.46 8.71 6.34
N GLN A 102 -41.90 7.96 7.36
CA GLN A 102 -42.38 8.54 8.62
C GLN A 102 -41.29 9.40 9.28
N PHE A 103 -40.08 8.85 9.40
CA PHE A 103 -38.93 9.54 9.96
C PHE A 103 -38.56 10.81 9.19
N GLN A 104 -38.51 10.71 7.85
CA GLN A 104 -38.25 11.83 6.96
C GLN A 104 -39.27 12.97 7.10
N ARG A 105 -40.53 12.64 7.45
CA ARG A 105 -41.61 13.61 7.64
C ARG A 105 -41.75 14.10 9.09
N GLY A 106 -40.99 13.53 10.03
CA GLY A 106 -41.15 13.81 11.46
C GLY A 106 -42.51 13.38 12.02
N ILE A 107 -43.13 12.36 11.43
CA ILE A 107 -44.46 11.85 11.83
C ILE A 107 -44.28 10.49 12.51
N ASP A 108 -44.97 10.29 13.63
CA ASP A 108 -44.95 9.03 14.38
C ASP A 108 -46.36 8.43 14.51
N LEU A 109 -46.86 7.79 13.44
CA LEU A 109 -48.23 7.26 13.42
C LEU A 109 -48.40 6.04 14.34
N GLU A 110 -47.34 5.23 14.47
CA GLU A 110 -47.33 3.99 15.26
C GLU A 110 -47.37 4.25 16.78
N ALA A 111 -47.16 5.50 17.22
CA ALA A 111 -47.32 5.86 18.62
C ALA A 111 -48.74 5.56 19.13
N ILE A 112 -49.76 5.76 18.29
CA ILE A 112 -51.16 5.54 18.67
C ILE A 112 -51.44 4.03 18.77
N ASP A 113 -51.04 3.27 17.75
CA ASP A 113 -51.33 1.83 17.64
C ASP A 113 -50.66 1.01 18.75
N VAL A 114 -49.45 1.36 19.17
CA VAL A 114 -48.80 0.69 20.32
C VAL A 114 -49.47 1.11 21.63
N LEU A 115 -49.84 2.38 21.79
CA LEU A 115 -50.39 2.89 23.04
C LEU A 115 -51.80 2.37 23.35
N GLU A 116 -52.55 1.92 22.34
CA GLU A 116 -53.92 1.39 22.50
C GLU A 116 -54.01 -0.12 22.84
N GLN A 117 -52.88 -0.85 22.82
CA GLN A 117 -52.86 -2.33 22.97
C GLN A 117 -53.10 -2.85 24.40
N ILE A 118 -53.02 -1.99 25.42
CA ILE A 118 -53.22 -2.37 26.82
C ILE A 118 -54.58 -1.87 27.31
N ASP A 119 -55.28 -2.75 28.04
CA ASP A 119 -56.51 -2.41 28.75
C ASP A 119 -56.38 -1.13 29.58
N SER A 120 -57.42 -0.30 29.54
CA SER A 120 -57.42 1.03 30.16
C SER A 120 -57.15 1.02 31.67
N ALA A 121 -57.66 0.04 32.41
CA ALA A 121 -57.45 -0.04 33.85
C ALA A 121 -56.00 -0.41 34.16
N ARG A 122 -55.47 -1.41 33.45
CA ARG A 122 -54.07 -1.83 33.59
C ARG A 122 -53.08 -0.74 33.18
N ARG A 123 -53.40 -0.01 32.12
CA ARG A 123 -52.62 1.16 31.67
C ARG A 123 -52.50 2.21 32.77
N ASN A 124 -53.62 2.57 33.39
CA ASN A 124 -53.64 3.59 34.44
C ASN A 124 -52.82 3.16 35.67
N GLU A 125 -52.84 1.87 36.03
CA GLU A 125 -52.03 1.31 37.11
C GLU A 125 -50.53 1.45 36.83
N ILE A 126 -50.08 1.08 35.62
CA ILE A 126 -48.68 1.18 35.20
C ILE A 126 -48.23 2.65 35.18
N VAL A 127 -49.03 3.53 34.58
CA VAL A 127 -48.71 4.97 34.49
C VAL A 127 -48.64 5.59 35.87
N SER A 128 -49.62 5.34 36.75
CA SER A 128 -49.59 5.88 38.12
C SER A 128 -48.33 5.47 38.87
N SER A 129 -47.94 4.19 38.78
CA SER A 129 -46.73 3.68 39.43
C SER A 129 -45.45 4.31 38.85
N TYR A 130 -45.42 4.53 37.53
CA TYR A 130 -44.32 5.23 36.87
C TYR A 130 -44.25 6.72 37.26
N GLU A 131 -45.40 7.39 37.38
CA GLU A 131 -45.47 8.79 37.79
C GLU A 131 -45.02 9.00 39.24
N ASP A 132 -45.37 8.07 40.14
CA ASP A 132 -44.89 8.07 41.52
C ASP A 132 -43.36 7.92 41.58
N PHE A 133 -42.80 6.99 40.78
CA PHE A 133 -41.35 6.86 40.64
C PHE A 133 -40.69 8.16 40.14
N CYS A 134 -41.25 8.79 39.10
CA CYS A 134 -40.73 10.06 38.58
C CYS A 134 -40.78 11.16 39.64
N ALA A 135 -41.87 11.28 40.38
CA ALA A 135 -42.06 12.32 41.39
C ALA A 135 -41.06 12.19 42.55
N GLU A 136 -40.69 10.96 42.93
CA GLU A 136 -39.64 10.71 43.92
C GLU A 136 -38.25 11.04 43.37
N TYR A 137 -37.90 10.52 42.19
CA TYR A 137 -36.60 10.74 41.57
C TYR A 137 -36.30 12.24 41.35
N LEU A 138 -37.28 12.99 40.84
CA LEU A 138 -37.14 14.43 40.59
C LEU A 138 -37.02 15.25 41.89
N ARG A 139 -37.57 14.76 43.01
CA ARG A 139 -37.41 15.40 44.33
C ARG A 139 -35.99 15.25 44.85
N GLU A 140 -35.37 14.11 44.58
CA GLU A 140 -33.98 13.81 44.96
C GLU A 140 -32.98 14.47 43.99
N ASN A 141 -33.39 14.74 42.75
CA ASN A 141 -32.55 15.30 41.68
C ASN A 141 -33.17 16.58 41.10
N PRO A 142 -33.07 17.73 41.79
CA PRO A 142 -33.74 18.98 41.40
C PRO A 142 -33.25 19.62 40.09
N GLY A 143 -32.17 19.10 39.48
CA GLY A 143 -31.69 19.50 38.15
C GLY A 143 -32.28 18.71 37.00
N CYS A 144 -33.07 17.67 37.29
CA CYS A 144 -33.68 16.80 36.29
C CYS A 144 -35.11 17.24 35.95
N THR A 145 -35.60 16.89 34.76
CA THR A 145 -36.98 17.20 34.33
C THR A 145 -37.73 15.94 33.86
N LYS A 146 -39.06 15.96 33.98
CA LYS A 146 -39.92 14.78 33.72
C LYS A 146 -39.89 14.33 32.26
N ASP A 147 -39.78 15.26 31.32
CA ASP A 147 -39.68 15.01 29.88
C ASP A 147 -38.35 14.34 29.49
N HIS A 148 -37.31 14.47 30.31
CA HIS A 148 -35.98 13.85 30.09
C HIS A 148 -35.83 12.47 30.72
N MET A 149 -36.88 11.90 31.32
CA MET A 149 -36.80 10.60 31.99
C MET A 149 -36.33 9.47 31.08
N PHE A 150 -36.71 9.47 29.80
CA PHE A 150 -36.20 8.49 28.82
C PHE A 150 -34.68 8.54 28.70
N HIS A 151 -34.10 9.74 28.66
CA HIS A 151 -32.67 9.95 28.58
C HIS A 151 -31.97 9.43 29.84
N TYR A 152 -32.45 9.81 31.03
CA TYR A 152 -31.84 9.36 32.30
C TYR A 152 -31.88 7.83 32.44
N LEU A 153 -33.03 7.20 32.16
CA LEU A 153 -33.18 5.74 32.18
C LEU A 153 -32.29 5.03 31.15
N SER A 154 -31.98 5.70 30.04
CA SER A 154 -31.08 5.18 29.00
C SER A 154 -29.60 5.31 29.33
N GLN A 155 -29.24 6.18 30.27
CA GLN A 155 -27.86 6.39 30.69
C GLN A 155 -27.50 5.66 31.98
N ASP A 156 -28.51 5.28 32.78
CA ASP A 156 -28.33 4.61 34.06
C ASP A 156 -29.16 3.31 34.13
N ALA A 157 -28.47 2.18 33.99
CA ALA A 157 -29.08 0.86 34.05
C ALA A 157 -29.59 0.50 35.46
N GLU A 158 -28.97 1.04 36.51
CA GLU A 158 -29.41 0.81 37.89
C GLU A 158 -30.71 1.59 38.16
N MET A 159 -30.80 2.82 37.66
CA MET A 159 -32.03 3.61 37.68
C MET A 159 -33.16 2.90 36.93
N ALA A 160 -32.90 2.37 35.74
CA ALA A 160 -33.88 1.60 34.99
C ALA A 160 -34.33 0.34 35.75
N HIS A 161 -33.40 -0.39 36.38
CA HIS A 161 -33.72 -1.55 37.20
C HIS A 161 -34.59 -1.18 38.41
N ASN A 162 -34.25 -0.09 39.10
CA ASN A 162 -35.01 0.44 40.23
C ASN A 162 -36.43 0.81 39.81
N MET A 163 -36.60 1.50 38.68
CA MET A 163 -37.92 1.78 38.10
C MET A 163 -38.71 0.49 37.90
N TYR A 164 -38.14 -0.52 37.22
CA TYR A 164 -38.83 -1.78 36.98
C TYR A 164 -39.19 -2.54 38.27
N SER A 165 -38.37 -2.45 39.32
CA SER A 165 -38.62 -3.12 40.61
C SER A 165 -39.81 -2.54 41.40
N ARG A 166 -40.15 -1.27 41.14
CA ARG A 166 -41.26 -0.55 41.79
C ARG A 166 -42.57 -0.64 41.02
N LEU A 167 -42.50 -1.03 39.75
CA LEU A 167 -43.67 -1.21 38.90
C LEU A 167 -44.37 -2.54 39.22
N PRO A 168 -45.69 -2.64 38.99
CA PRO A 168 -46.39 -3.91 39.12
C PRO A 168 -45.78 -4.94 38.17
N ASN A 169 -45.87 -6.24 38.48
CA ASN A 169 -45.30 -7.30 37.62
C ASN A 169 -45.67 -7.09 36.14
N LEU A 170 -44.69 -6.67 35.34
CA LEU A 170 -44.88 -6.35 33.93
C LEU A 170 -44.57 -7.56 33.06
N SER A 171 -45.46 -7.87 32.13
CA SER A 171 -45.17 -8.71 30.98
C SER A 171 -44.20 -8.03 30.02
N ARG A 172 -43.55 -8.80 29.14
CA ARG A 172 -42.68 -8.23 28.08
C ARG A 172 -43.40 -7.22 27.20
N HIS A 173 -44.70 -7.41 26.97
CA HIS A 173 -45.51 -6.51 26.17
C HIS A 173 -45.72 -5.16 26.90
N GLU A 174 -46.05 -5.20 28.19
CA GLU A 174 -46.21 -4.01 29.04
C GLU A 174 -44.90 -3.23 29.20
N VAL A 175 -43.75 -3.91 29.28
CA VAL A 175 -42.43 -3.26 29.30
C VAL A 175 -42.20 -2.45 28.01
N ARG A 176 -42.50 -3.03 26.84
CA ARG A 176 -42.34 -2.34 25.54
C ARG A 176 -43.28 -1.14 25.43
N TRP A 177 -44.53 -1.33 25.84
CA TRP A 177 -45.52 -0.25 25.91
C TRP A 177 -45.05 0.90 26.80
N LEU A 178 -44.53 0.59 28.00
CA LEU A 178 -44.05 1.60 28.93
C LEU A 178 -42.84 2.35 28.35
N LYS A 179 -41.87 1.65 27.76
CA LYS A 179 -40.74 2.31 27.07
C LYS A 179 -41.24 3.28 26.00
N ARG A 180 -42.26 2.89 25.23
CA ARG A 180 -42.90 3.75 24.23
C ARG A 180 -43.58 4.96 24.83
N TYR A 181 -44.39 4.77 25.86
CA TYR A 181 -45.01 5.85 26.60
C TYR A 181 -43.98 6.89 27.05
N ILE A 182 -42.88 6.42 27.65
CA ILE A 182 -41.80 7.29 28.13
C ILE A 182 -41.10 7.99 26.96
N TYR A 183 -40.83 7.28 25.86
CA TYR A 183 -40.21 7.86 24.66
C TYR A 183 -41.07 8.95 24.01
N THR A 184 -42.41 8.83 24.02
CA THR A 184 -43.29 9.85 23.42
C THR A 184 -43.19 11.22 24.11
N ALA A 185 -42.77 11.25 25.38
CA ALA A 185 -42.52 12.48 26.12
C ALA A 185 -41.12 13.09 25.86
N LEU A 186 -40.21 12.36 25.20
CA LEU A 186 -38.85 12.81 24.93
C LEU A 186 -38.86 14.08 24.07
N PRO A 187 -38.18 15.16 24.47
CA PRO A 187 -38.10 16.41 23.71
C PRO A 187 -37.48 16.23 22.31
N SER A 188 -37.86 17.11 21.38
CA SER A 188 -37.43 17.04 19.98
C SER A 188 -35.91 17.16 19.79
N GLU A 189 -35.24 17.93 20.64
CA GLU A 189 -33.79 18.18 20.61
C GLU A 189 -32.97 16.93 20.96
N LEU A 190 -33.57 15.98 21.68
CA LEU A 190 -32.99 14.68 22.01
C LEU A 190 -33.42 13.60 21.02
N ARG A 191 -34.23 13.92 20.00
CA ARG A 191 -34.60 12.98 18.94
C ARG A 191 -33.72 13.18 17.72
N LEU A 192 -33.40 12.08 17.05
CA LEU A 192 -32.89 12.14 15.70
C LEU A 192 -33.98 12.66 14.76
N THR A 193 -33.59 13.51 13.83
CA THR A 193 -34.47 14.09 12.81
C THR A 193 -33.76 14.05 11.46
N SER A 194 -34.46 13.64 10.42
CA SER A 194 -33.91 13.67 9.06
C SER A 194 -33.55 15.09 8.65
N LEU A 195 -32.41 15.26 7.98
CA LEU A 195 -32.06 16.54 7.34
C LEU A 195 -33.04 16.85 6.21
N ASP A 196 -33.44 18.12 6.08
CA ASP A 196 -34.40 18.56 5.05
C ASP A 196 -33.92 18.26 3.63
N VAL A 197 -32.60 18.35 3.39
CA VAL A 197 -31.96 18.05 2.09
C VAL A 197 -32.18 16.59 1.65
N ASN A 198 -32.49 15.70 2.58
CA ASN A 198 -32.79 14.30 2.29
C ASN A 198 -34.23 14.11 1.81
N SER A 199 -35.02 15.17 1.59
CA SER A 199 -36.41 15.10 1.09
C SER A 199 -36.56 14.38 -0.25
N ASP A 200 -35.54 14.48 -1.11
CA ASP A 200 -35.51 13.91 -2.47
C ASP A 200 -34.73 12.59 -2.59
N LEU A 201 -34.37 12.00 -1.45
CA LEU A 201 -33.66 10.73 -1.32
C LEU A 201 -34.33 9.64 -2.16
N LYS A 202 -33.50 8.90 -2.91
CA LYS A 202 -33.94 7.70 -3.64
C LYS A 202 -33.67 6.46 -2.82
N ILE A 203 -34.41 5.40 -3.08
CA ILE A 203 -34.19 4.11 -2.46
C ILE A 203 -34.33 3.00 -3.49
N SER A 204 -33.51 1.97 -3.35
CA SER A 204 -33.49 0.79 -4.21
C SER A 204 -33.25 -0.48 -3.41
N PHE A 205 -33.75 -1.59 -3.94
CA PHE A 205 -33.61 -2.90 -3.32
C PHE A 205 -32.81 -3.86 -4.20
N ILE A 206 -31.82 -4.51 -3.61
CA ILE A 206 -31.01 -5.57 -4.25
C ILE A 206 -31.35 -6.89 -3.55
N PRO A 207 -32.07 -7.81 -4.22
CA PRO A 207 -32.28 -9.16 -3.71
C PRO A 207 -30.96 -9.86 -3.46
N SER A 208 -30.80 -10.49 -2.30
CA SER A 208 -29.60 -11.19 -1.88
C SER A 208 -29.58 -12.67 -2.27
N ASP A 209 -30.69 -13.21 -2.74
CA ASP A 209 -30.84 -14.56 -3.29
C ASP A 209 -31.02 -14.56 -4.81
N ARG A 210 -30.69 -15.69 -5.45
CA ARG A 210 -31.04 -15.91 -6.86
C ARG A 210 -32.44 -16.52 -6.93
N ALA A 211 -33.27 -15.99 -7.84
CA ALA A 211 -34.62 -16.48 -8.12
C ALA A 211 -34.68 -17.97 -8.55
N ASP A 212 -33.54 -18.60 -8.87
CA ASP A 212 -33.43 -19.98 -9.35
C ASP A 212 -33.27 -21.03 -8.24
N ARG A 213 -33.07 -20.66 -6.96
CA ARG A 213 -32.78 -21.62 -5.88
C ARG A 213 -33.99 -22.13 -5.06
N GLY A 214 -35.21 -21.74 -5.41
CA GLY A 214 -36.44 -22.22 -4.75
C GLY A 214 -36.61 -21.75 -3.30
N GLU A 215 -37.80 -21.96 -2.73
CA GLU A 215 -38.08 -21.65 -1.32
C GLU A 215 -37.16 -22.46 -0.40
N GLY A 216 -36.36 -21.77 0.43
CA GLY A 216 -35.44 -22.37 1.40
C GLY A 216 -33.95 -22.22 1.09
N ALA A 217 -33.57 -21.50 0.03
CA ALA A 217 -32.18 -21.15 -0.22
C ALA A 217 -31.59 -20.34 0.93
N LYS A 218 -30.53 -20.85 1.57
CA LYS A 218 -29.80 -20.13 2.61
C LYS A 218 -29.21 -18.83 2.05
N PHE A 219 -29.30 -17.79 2.86
CA PHE A 219 -28.73 -16.47 2.66
C PHE A 219 -27.28 -16.55 2.12
N ALA A 220 -27.06 -16.03 0.90
CA ALA A 220 -25.76 -16.04 0.24
C ALA A 220 -25.48 -14.68 -0.40
N ALA A 221 -25.35 -13.63 0.43
CA ALA A 221 -25.15 -12.26 -0.05
C ALA A 221 -23.91 -12.10 -0.95
N GLY A 222 -22.94 -13.03 -0.87
CA GLY A 222 -21.82 -13.13 -1.81
C GLY A 222 -22.24 -13.30 -3.28
N ASP A 223 -23.37 -13.96 -3.55
CA ASP A 223 -23.85 -14.18 -4.92
C ASP A 223 -24.35 -12.88 -5.61
N ASN A 224 -24.59 -11.81 -4.84
CA ASN A 224 -25.08 -10.51 -5.34
C ASN A 224 -24.06 -9.37 -5.24
N ILE A 225 -22.80 -9.66 -4.90
CA ILE A 225 -21.70 -8.69 -4.93
C ILE A 225 -21.64 -7.99 -6.29
N ILE A 226 -21.76 -8.72 -7.40
CA ILE A 226 -21.74 -8.13 -8.74
C ILE A 226 -22.81 -7.05 -8.91
N ARG A 227 -24.01 -7.22 -8.35
CA ARG A 227 -25.08 -6.21 -8.43
C ARG A 227 -24.77 -4.98 -7.56
N ILE A 228 -24.22 -5.20 -6.36
CA ILE A 228 -23.73 -4.10 -5.51
C ILE A 228 -22.65 -3.32 -6.26
N LEU A 229 -21.70 -4.00 -6.89
CA LEU A 229 -20.63 -3.37 -7.66
C LEU A 229 -21.17 -2.65 -8.90
N GLN A 230 -22.08 -3.27 -9.68
CA GLN A 230 -22.74 -2.59 -10.80
C GLN A 230 -23.47 -1.32 -10.36
N PHE A 231 -23.99 -1.30 -9.14
CA PHE A 231 -24.60 -0.12 -8.57
C PHE A 231 -23.55 0.97 -8.24
N LEU A 232 -22.41 0.60 -7.66
CA LEU A 232 -21.32 1.54 -7.34
C LEU A 232 -20.58 2.04 -8.61
N TYR A 233 -20.46 1.22 -9.64
CA TYR A 233 -19.76 1.59 -10.89
C TYR A 233 -20.69 2.16 -11.97
N LYS A 234 -21.83 2.78 -11.59
CA LYS A 234 -22.85 3.27 -12.54
C LYS A 234 -22.34 4.30 -13.56
N SER A 235 -21.27 5.04 -13.26
CA SER A 235 -20.64 6.01 -14.17
C SER A 235 -19.26 6.41 -13.66
N ASP A 236 -18.26 6.49 -14.55
CA ASP A 236 -16.90 6.93 -14.22
C ASP A 236 -16.80 8.43 -13.89
N ASP A 237 -17.85 9.22 -14.21
CA ASP A 237 -17.87 10.68 -13.99
C ASP A 237 -18.37 11.10 -12.59
N VAL A 238 -18.79 10.13 -11.78
CA VAL A 238 -19.35 10.36 -10.44
C VAL A 238 -18.47 9.69 -9.38
N LYS A 239 -17.98 10.48 -8.42
CA LYS A 239 -17.34 9.97 -7.23
C LYS A 239 -18.41 9.59 -6.20
N ILE A 240 -18.40 8.36 -5.71
CA ILE A 240 -19.37 7.88 -4.72
C ILE A 240 -18.75 7.92 -3.32
N ASN A 241 -19.45 8.56 -2.40
CA ASN A 241 -19.17 8.53 -0.98
C ASN A 241 -20.09 7.48 -0.35
N LEU A 242 -19.52 6.37 0.09
CA LEU A 242 -20.27 5.19 0.54
C LEU A 242 -20.33 5.13 2.07
N TYR A 243 -21.55 5.04 2.61
CA TYR A 243 -21.86 4.81 4.02
C TYR A 243 -22.40 3.39 4.15
N VAL A 244 -21.97 2.62 5.15
CA VAL A 244 -22.23 1.17 5.19
C VAL A 244 -22.84 0.74 6.52
N ASP A 245 -24.03 0.12 6.48
CA ASP A 245 -24.66 -0.58 7.61
C ASP A 245 -25.09 -1.99 7.18
N LEU A 246 -24.30 -3.00 7.52
CA LEU A 246 -24.58 -4.39 7.13
C LEU A 246 -25.13 -5.25 8.27
N GLN A 247 -25.57 -4.65 9.39
CA GLN A 247 -25.95 -5.41 10.60
C GLN A 247 -27.25 -6.23 10.45
N GLY A 248 -28.06 -5.97 9.44
CA GLY A 248 -29.21 -6.82 9.07
C GLY A 248 -28.84 -8.13 8.36
N LEU A 249 -27.56 -8.37 8.04
CA LEU A 249 -27.06 -9.61 7.41
C LEU A 249 -26.50 -10.59 8.45
N GLU A 250 -26.36 -11.86 8.06
CA GLU A 250 -25.48 -12.77 8.81
C GLU A 250 -24.05 -12.19 8.85
N ALA A 251 -23.43 -12.22 10.03
CA ALA A 251 -22.11 -11.62 10.26
C ALA A 251 -21.07 -12.04 9.21
N SER A 252 -21.03 -13.33 8.84
CA SER A 252 -20.10 -13.88 7.84
C SER A 252 -20.23 -13.20 6.46
N ALA A 253 -21.46 -12.92 6.02
CA ALA A 253 -21.71 -12.28 4.73
C ALA A 253 -21.51 -10.77 4.78
N GLY A 254 -21.87 -10.12 5.91
CA GLY A 254 -21.58 -8.71 6.15
C GLY A 254 -20.09 -8.42 6.06
N TYR A 255 -19.26 -9.22 6.75
CA TYR A 255 -17.80 -9.12 6.67
C TYR A 255 -17.27 -9.37 5.26
N SER A 256 -17.84 -10.34 4.53
CA SER A 256 -17.40 -10.65 3.16
C SER A 256 -17.66 -9.50 2.19
N ILE A 257 -18.86 -8.89 2.24
CA ILE A 257 -19.20 -7.73 1.42
C ILE A 257 -18.31 -6.55 1.78
N LEU A 258 -18.14 -6.27 3.08
CA LEU A 258 -17.31 -5.16 3.53
C LEU A 258 -15.85 -5.34 3.09
N ALA A 259 -15.29 -6.54 3.17
CA ALA A 259 -13.93 -6.83 2.72
C ALA A 259 -13.75 -6.61 1.21
N ILE A 260 -14.76 -6.95 0.39
CA ILE A 260 -14.67 -6.78 -1.06
C ILE A 260 -14.85 -5.32 -1.47
N ILE A 261 -15.83 -4.62 -0.87
CA ILE A 261 -16.00 -3.17 -1.08
C ILE A 261 -14.74 -2.44 -0.59
N SER A 262 -14.13 -2.87 0.52
CA SER A 262 -12.85 -2.37 1.02
C SER A 262 -11.76 -2.47 -0.04
N MET A 263 -11.52 -3.68 -0.54
CA MET A 263 -10.48 -3.95 -1.52
C MET A 263 -10.67 -3.08 -2.77
N LEU A 264 -11.91 -2.94 -3.23
CA LEU A 264 -12.24 -2.16 -4.43
C LEU A 264 -12.21 -0.65 -4.20
N SER A 265 -12.56 -0.16 -3.01
CA SER A 265 -12.39 1.26 -2.65
C SER A 265 -10.91 1.68 -2.58
N ASN A 266 -10.00 0.72 -2.43
CA ASN A 266 -8.57 0.95 -2.35
C ASN A 266 -7.87 0.91 -3.72
N ASP A 267 -8.57 0.55 -4.79
CA ASP A 267 -8.03 0.64 -6.15
C ASP A 267 -7.83 2.13 -6.53
N ALA A 268 -6.69 2.46 -7.13
CA ALA A 268 -6.40 3.82 -7.59
C ALA A 268 -7.40 4.32 -8.66
N ASN A 269 -8.05 3.39 -9.37
CA ASN A 269 -9.09 3.68 -10.35
C ASN A 269 -10.52 3.60 -9.78
N SER A 270 -10.65 3.41 -8.46
CA SER A 270 -11.97 3.33 -7.84
C SER A 270 -12.69 4.68 -7.92
N ASN A 271 -13.93 4.65 -8.38
CA ASN A 271 -14.80 5.83 -8.39
C ASN A 271 -15.56 5.97 -7.06
N PHE A 272 -15.29 5.16 -6.04
CA PHE A 272 -15.97 5.26 -4.75
C PHE A 272 -15.02 5.13 -3.55
N GLU A 273 -15.44 5.71 -2.43
CA GLU A 273 -14.69 5.76 -1.17
C GLU A 273 -15.64 5.48 -0.01
N ILE A 274 -15.25 4.62 0.93
CA ILE A 274 -16.02 4.39 2.16
C ILE A 274 -15.78 5.58 3.11
N LYS A 275 -16.85 6.26 3.49
CA LYS A 275 -16.81 7.41 4.41
C LYS A 275 -17.12 7.03 5.85
N GLU A 276 -18.02 6.08 6.06
CA GLU A 276 -18.44 5.67 7.40
C GLU A 276 -18.97 4.24 7.38
N ILE A 277 -18.70 3.50 8.47
CA ILE A 277 -19.23 2.17 8.72
C ILE A 277 -19.97 2.23 10.06
N ILE A 278 -21.28 1.98 10.02
CA ILE A 278 -22.17 2.07 11.17
C ILE A 278 -22.47 0.67 11.71
N THR A 279 -22.49 0.56 13.03
CA THR A 279 -22.87 -0.62 13.78
C THR A 279 -23.86 -0.26 14.87
N SER A 280 -25.05 -0.85 14.83
CA SER A 280 -25.96 -0.83 15.96
C SER A 280 -26.00 -2.21 16.62
N HIS A 281 -25.97 -2.24 17.95
CA HIS A 281 -25.94 -3.50 18.71
C HIS A 281 -26.98 -3.51 19.83
N TYR A 282 -27.62 -4.66 20.06
CA TYR A 282 -28.56 -4.82 21.16
C TYR A 282 -27.82 -4.95 22.50
N LEU A 283 -28.14 -4.07 23.45
CA LEU A 283 -27.70 -4.22 24.83
C LEU A 283 -28.61 -5.17 25.58
N LYS A 284 -28.00 -6.13 26.28
CA LYS A 284 -28.73 -6.98 27.21
C LYS A 284 -29.18 -6.13 28.40
N ASP A 285 -30.47 -6.10 28.67
CA ASP A 285 -31.11 -5.38 29.78
C ASP A 285 -31.03 -3.83 29.72
N GLY A 286 -30.65 -3.26 28.57
CA GLY A 286 -30.59 -1.80 28.36
C GLY A 286 -31.95 -1.14 28.07
N PHE A 287 -32.06 0.16 28.39
CA PHE A 287 -33.27 0.94 28.04
C PHE A 287 -33.27 1.36 26.57
N ALA A 288 -32.10 1.76 26.04
CA ALA A 288 -31.82 2.05 24.63
C ALA A 288 -30.47 1.45 24.20
N ASN A 289 -30.28 1.25 22.90
CA ASN A 289 -29.15 0.55 22.27
C ASN A 289 -28.19 1.52 21.57
N PRO A 290 -26.85 1.34 21.65
CA PRO A 290 -25.92 2.25 20.99
C PRO A 290 -25.91 2.06 19.47
N ILE A 291 -25.70 3.17 18.77
CA ILE A 291 -25.25 3.24 17.39
C ILE A 291 -23.79 3.70 17.46
N ASP A 292 -22.87 2.91 16.93
CA ASP A 292 -21.43 3.17 16.89
C ASP A 292 -20.98 3.40 15.44
N ASN A 293 -20.06 4.33 15.22
CA ASN A 293 -19.39 4.57 13.94
C ASN A 293 -17.88 4.23 13.97
N ASN A 294 -17.44 3.55 15.03
CA ASN A 294 -16.03 3.23 15.26
C ASN A 294 -15.49 2.10 14.36
N GLU A 295 -16.33 1.34 13.65
CA GLU A 295 -15.87 0.24 12.79
C GLU A 295 -14.98 0.70 11.62
N MET A 296 -15.04 1.98 11.25
CA MET A 296 -14.13 2.56 10.25
C MET A 296 -12.65 2.39 10.67
N SER A 297 -12.35 2.54 11.97
CA SER A 297 -11.02 2.31 12.50
C SER A 297 -10.54 0.87 12.24
N ARG A 298 -11.37 -0.14 12.55
CA ARG A 298 -11.04 -1.57 12.31
C ARG A 298 -10.85 -1.87 10.83
N TYR A 299 -11.61 -1.21 9.97
CA TYR A 299 -11.43 -1.29 8.53
C TYR A 299 -10.05 -0.75 8.09
N GLU A 300 -9.65 0.41 8.61
CA GLU A 300 -8.35 1.02 8.29
C GLU A 300 -7.17 0.14 8.71
N ILE A 301 -7.33 -0.63 9.80
CA ILE A 301 -6.35 -1.64 10.24
C ILE A 301 -6.15 -2.72 9.16
N ASN A 302 -7.23 -3.29 8.61
CA ASN A 302 -7.12 -4.32 7.57
C ASN A 302 -6.47 -3.78 6.29
N ARG A 303 -6.77 -2.53 5.94
CA ARG A 303 -6.13 -1.84 4.81
C ARG A 303 -4.64 -1.65 5.08
N LEU A 304 -4.27 -1.22 6.27
CA LEU A 304 -2.88 -1.05 6.68
C LEU A 304 -2.11 -2.37 6.67
N ILE A 305 -2.68 -3.46 7.20
CA ILE A 305 -2.10 -4.82 7.13
C ILE A 305 -1.83 -5.22 5.68
N SER A 306 -2.77 -4.93 4.77
CA SER A 306 -2.59 -5.19 3.34
C SER A 306 -1.47 -4.33 2.74
N GLY A 307 -1.37 -3.07 3.16
CA GLY A 307 -0.25 -2.19 2.81
C GLY A 307 1.10 -2.70 3.30
N MET A 308 1.17 -3.21 4.53
CA MET A 308 2.37 -3.83 5.11
C MET A 308 2.80 -5.06 4.31
N ASP A 309 1.85 -5.95 3.98
CA ASP A 309 2.12 -7.12 3.15
C ASP A 309 2.60 -6.73 1.73
N ALA A 310 1.97 -5.71 1.12
CA ALA A 310 2.37 -5.19 -0.18
C ALA A 310 3.78 -4.59 -0.17
N PHE A 311 4.14 -3.84 0.87
CA PHE A 311 5.50 -3.31 1.02
C PHE A 311 6.51 -4.43 1.22
N ILE A 312 6.22 -5.38 2.12
CA ILE A 312 7.12 -6.52 2.37
C ILE A 312 7.30 -7.31 1.08
N LYS A 313 6.25 -7.62 0.31
CA LYS A 313 6.37 -8.44 -0.91
C LYS A 313 6.95 -7.69 -2.11
N TYR A 314 6.56 -6.44 -2.31
CA TYR A 314 6.79 -5.73 -3.58
C TYR A 314 7.45 -4.36 -3.43
N GLY A 315 7.68 -3.88 -2.20
CA GLY A 315 8.24 -2.56 -1.92
C GLY A 315 7.27 -1.39 -2.13
N LYS A 316 5.96 -1.66 -2.25
CA LYS A 316 4.93 -0.63 -2.48
C LYS A 316 4.52 0.07 -1.19
N VAL A 317 4.68 1.40 -1.11
CA VAL A 317 4.46 2.16 0.14
C VAL A 317 3.11 2.88 0.22
N SER A 318 2.45 3.12 -0.91
CA SER A 318 1.31 4.04 -1.02
C SER A 318 0.20 3.88 0.03
N ILE A 319 -0.16 2.65 0.40
CA ILE A 319 -1.19 2.40 1.41
C ILE A 319 -0.74 2.82 2.82
N ILE A 320 0.50 2.50 3.20
CA ILE A 320 1.08 2.85 4.50
C ILE A 320 1.24 4.37 4.60
N GLU A 321 1.70 4.99 3.52
CA GLU A 321 1.81 6.45 3.42
C GLU A 321 0.46 7.15 3.60
N ASN A 322 -0.57 6.72 2.87
CA ASN A 322 -1.90 7.32 2.95
C ASN A 322 -2.50 7.13 4.36
N TYR A 323 -2.34 5.94 4.95
CA TYR A 323 -2.77 5.71 6.33
C TYR A 323 -2.08 6.68 7.27
N TRP A 324 -0.75 6.78 7.22
CA TRP A 324 0.02 7.66 8.10
C TRP A 324 -0.40 9.13 7.97
N GLN A 325 -0.58 9.62 6.75
CA GLN A 325 -1.06 10.99 6.50
C GLN A 325 -2.46 11.24 7.09
N ASN A 326 -3.36 10.26 6.98
CA ASN A 326 -4.74 10.38 7.47
C ASN A 326 -4.84 10.35 9.00
N THR A 327 -3.89 9.73 9.72
CA THR A 327 -3.90 9.76 11.19
C THR A 327 -3.78 11.18 11.76
N GLY A 328 -3.16 12.11 11.02
CA GLY A 328 -2.86 13.46 11.52
C GLY A 328 -1.82 13.50 12.65
N ILE A 329 -1.26 12.35 13.05
CA ILE A 329 -0.23 12.24 14.08
C ILE A 329 1.10 12.77 13.51
N LYS A 330 1.81 13.58 14.29
CA LYS A 330 3.14 14.06 13.93
C LYS A 330 4.18 13.25 14.68
N ASN A 331 4.92 12.42 13.97
CA ASN A 331 6.04 11.66 14.52
C ASN A 331 7.19 11.63 13.51
N GLU A 332 8.29 12.29 13.85
CA GLU A 332 9.44 12.45 12.95
C GLU A 332 10.11 11.11 12.61
N HIS A 333 10.12 10.16 13.54
CA HIS A 333 10.71 8.84 13.31
C HIS A 333 9.91 8.07 12.25
N ILE A 334 8.57 8.10 12.34
CA ILE A 334 7.70 7.47 11.34
C ILE A 334 7.76 8.22 10.00
N ASP A 335 7.81 9.56 10.01
CA ASP A 335 7.97 10.34 8.78
C ASP A 335 9.25 9.95 8.02
N ARG A 336 10.36 9.77 8.75
CA ARG A 336 11.63 9.28 8.17
C ARG A 336 11.50 7.84 7.65
N LEU A 337 10.81 6.97 8.37
CA LEU A 337 10.55 5.59 7.94
C LEU A 337 9.76 5.55 6.63
N VAL A 338 8.61 6.24 6.58
CA VAL A 338 7.76 6.31 5.38
C VAL A 338 8.52 6.92 4.21
N ASN A 339 9.34 7.96 4.44
CA ASN A 339 10.19 8.52 3.41
C ASN A 339 11.24 7.52 2.88
N ALA A 340 11.90 6.77 3.77
CA ALA A 340 12.83 5.71 3.35
C ALA A 340 12.13 4.64 2.49
N MET A 341 10.91 4.27 2.87
CA MET A 341 10.07 3.34 2.11
C MET A 341 9.66 3.89 0.73
N ARG A 342 9.46 5.19 0.58
CA ARG A 342 9.22 5.82 -0.75
C ARG A 342 10.41 5.69 -1.67
N TRP A 343 11.62 5.96 -1.17
CA TRP A 343 12.85 5.76 -1.96
C TRP A 343 13.02 4.30 -2.40
N MET A 344 12.63 3.35 -1.54
CA MET A 344 12.58 1.94 -1.92
C MET A 344 11.57 1.69 -3.05
N ASP A 345 10.35 2.20 -2.94
CA ASP A 345 9.30 2.03 -3.96
C ASP A 345 9.74 2.62 -5.30
N ASP A 346 10.26 3.85 -5.30
CA ASP A 346 10.74 4.55 -6.49
C ASP A 346 11.92 3.82 -7.13
N GLY A 347 12.93 3.42 -6.34
CA GLY A 347 14.09 2.68 -6.82
C GLY A 347 13.72 1.34 -7.47
N ILE A 348 12.78 0.60 -6.88
CA ILE A 348 12.27 -0.65 -7.45
C ILE A 348 11.50 -0.37 -8.75
N SER A 349 10.57 0.59 -8.70
CA SER A 349 9.63 0.89 -9.79
C SER A 349 10.31 1.46 -11.03
N LEU A 350 11.29 2.34 -10.84
CA LEU A 350 12.05 2.98 -11.92
C LEU A 350 13.29 2.18 -12.33
N CYS A 351 13.57 1.07 -11.65
CA CYS A 351 14.81 0.30 -11.80
C CYS A 351 16.06 1.20 -11.59
N ASN A 352 15.98 2.12 -10.63
CA ASN A 352 17.08 2.99 -10.26
C ASN A 352 17.83 2.43 -9.05
N ILE A 353 19.05 1.98 -9.28
CA ILE A 353 19.89 1.35 -8.25
C ILE A 353 20.37 2.38 -7.23
N GLU A 354 20.62 3.63 -7.64
CA GLU A 354 21.09 4.69 -6.73
C GLU A 354 20.01 5.03 -5.70
N ASP A 355 18.77 5.17 -6.16
CA ASP A 355 17.60 5.41 -5.29
C ASP A 355 17.36 4.23 -4.34
N LEU A 356 17.54 2.99 -4.84
CA LEU A 356 17.42 1.77 -4.05
C LEU A 356 18.49 1.69 -2.96
N GLU A 357 19.75 1.96 -3.29
CA GLU A 357 20.87 2.02 -2.33
C GLU A 357 20.63 3.11 -1.28
N TYR A 358 20.18 4.28 -1.71
CA TYR A 358 19.85 5.39 -0.83
C TYR A 358 18.69 5.03 0.12
N GLY A 359 17.61 4.43 -0.40
CA GLY A 359 16.50 3.94 0.41
C GLY A 359 16.92 2.92 1.48
N ILE A 360 17.77 1.94 1.11
CA ILE A 360 18.35 0.98 2.07
C ILE A 360 19.17 1.70 3.14
N SER A 361 19.97 2.70 2.76
CA SER A 361 20.78 3.47 3.71
C SER A 361 19.91 4.27 4.70
N LEU A 362 18.80 4.84 4.24
CA LEU A 362 17.84 5.53 5.09
C LEU A 362 17.12 4.57 6.03
N LEU A 363 16.70 3.39 5.54
CA LEU A 363 16.11 2.35 6.39
C LEU A 363 17.09 1.92 7.49
N LYS A 364 18.36 1.65 7.15
CA LYS A 364 19.40 1.34 8.15
C LYS A 364 19.50 2.43 9.22
N LYS A 365 19.50 3.70 8.81
CA LYS A 365 19.63 4.83 9.72
C LYS A 365 18.43 4.92 10.67
N VAL A 366 17.22 4.88 10.13
CA VAL A 366 15.97 4.93 10.92
C VAL A 366 15.95 3.80 11.95
N PHE A 367 16.31 2.59 11.54
CA PHE A 367 16.32 1.39 12.37
C PHE A 367 17.44 1.34 13.42
N ARG A 368 18.46 2.21 13.34
CA ARG A 368 19.48 2.32 14.39
C ARG A 368 19.12 3.37 15.44
N GLU A 369 18.33 4.35 15.05
CA GLU A 369 17.89 5.40 15.95
C GLU A 369 16.83 4.86 16.91
N PRO A 370 16.89 5.23 18.20
CA PRO A 370 15.79 4.90 19.11
C PRO A 370 14.51 5.56 18.61
N PHE A 371 13.39 4.87 18.83
CA PHE A 371 12.08 5.40 18.49
C PHE A 371 11.87 6.77 19.18
N MET A 372 11.56 7.80 18.40
CA MET A 372 11.41 9.17 18.92
C MET A 372 9.94 9.58 19.00
N GLY A 373 9.51 10.04 20.18
CA GLY A 373 8.16 10.54 20.43
C GLY A 373 7.18 9.48 20.93
N GLU A 374 6.09 9.92 21.55
CA GLU A 374 5.00 9.04 21.97
C GLU A 374 4.04 8.80 20.81
N LEU A 375 3.79 7.54 20.50
CA LEU A 375 2.67 7.13 19.65
C LEU A 375 1.59 6.51 20.52
N PRO A 376 0.30 6.59 20.13
CA PRO A 376 -0.70 5.75 20.75
C PRO A 376 -0.34 4.26 20.58
N GLU A 377 -0.80 3.44 21.52
CA GLU A 377 -0.39 2.03 21.67
C GLU A 377 -0.61 1.22 20.37
N PHE A 378 -1.72 1.48 19.68
CA PHE A 378 -2.06 0.79 18.45
C PHE A 378 -1.05 1.06 17.33
N GLU A 379 -0.80 2.33 16.99
CA GLU A 379 0.15 2.74 15.95
C GLU A 379 1.56 2.28 16.29
N SER A 380 1.96 2.39 17.57
CA SER A 380 3.23 1.86 18.05
C SER A 380 3.38 0.36 17.72
N ASN A 381 2.37 -0.45 18.05
CA ASN A 381 2.39 -1.89 17.76
C ASN A 381 2.44 -2.19 16.27
N VAL A 382 1.67 -1.48 15.45
CA VAL A 382 1.69 -1.64 13.98
C VAL A 382 3.08 -1.38 13.41
N PHE A 383 3.68 -0.23 13.73
CA PHE A 383 4.97 0.15 13.16
C PHE A 383 6.10 -0.76 13.65
N GLN A 384 6.03 -1.27 14.88
CA GLN A 384 6.95 -2.31 15.36
C GLN A 384 6.83 -3.61 14.56
N VAL A 385 5.61 -4.05 14.23
CA VAL A 385 5.40 -5.24 13.37
C VAL A 385 5.93 -4.99 11.96
N LEU A 386 5.69 -3.80 11.39
CA LEU A 386 6.20 -3.42 10.07
C LEU A 386 7.73 -3.42 10.06
N GLU A 387 8.37 -2.76 11.02
CA GLU A 387 9.83 -2.74 11.16
C GLU A 387 10.40 -4.15 11.26
N ARG A 388 9.83 -5.00 12.14
CA ARG A 388 10.26 -6.40 12.26
C ARG A 388 10.13 -7.14 10.93
N GLY A 389 9.02 -6.96 10.21
CA GLY A 389 8.80 -7.54 8.89
C GLY A 389 9.85 -7.12 7.88
N ILE A 390 10.17 -5.82 7.82
CA ILE A 390 11.21 -5.28 6.92
C ILE A 390 12.57 -5.86 7.28
N ARG A 391 12.95 -5.86 8.55
CA ARG A 391 14.25 -6.41 9.00
C ARG A 391 14.40 -7.89 8.66
N MET A 392 13.35 -8.69 8.88
CA MET A 392 13.36 -10.11 8.54
C MET A 392 13.49 -10.36 7.03
N ASP A 393 12.84 -9.53 6.21
CA ASP A 393 12.84 -9.70 4.75
C ASP A 393 14.15 -9.26 4.09
N TYR A 394 14.68 -8.11 4.50
CA TYR A 394 15.87 -7.50 3.93
C TYR A 394 17.14 -8.14 4.48
N GLY A 395 17.12 -8.61 5.73
CA GLY A 395 18.19 -9.40 6.35
C GLY A 395 19.54 -8.69 6.33
N GLU A 396 20.54 -9.33 5.71
CA GLU A 396 21.93 -8.82 5.61
C GLU A 396 22.03 -7.40 5.03
N LEU A 397 21.08 -7.01 4.18
CA LEU A 397 21.03 -5.67 3.61
C LEU A 397 20.91 -4.56 4.65
N LEU A 398 20.31 -4.84 5.82
CA LEU A 398 20.13 -3.86 6.88
C LEU A 398 21.08 -4.09 8.08
N ASN A 399 21.64 -5.29 8.20
CA ASN A 399 22.44 -5.67 9.38
C ASN A 399 23.90 -5.24 9.28
N ASN A 400 24.48 -5.16 8.08
CA ASN A 400 25.88 -4.77 7.90
C ASN A 400 26.04 -3.25 7.72
N ASP A 401 27.16 -2.68 8.18
CA ASP A 401 27.51 -1.29 7.93
C ASP A 401 27.80 -1.03 6.45
N GLU A 402 28.63 -1.87 5.84
CA GLU A 402 28.95 -1.79 4.43
C GLU A 402 27.78 -2.27 3.55
N PHE A 403 27.64 -1.64 2.39
CA PHE A 403 26.68 -2.07 1.39
C PHE A 403 27.16 -3.37 0.73
N ASN A 404 26.33 -4.42 0.77
CA ASN A 404 26.67 -5.72 0.19
C ASN A 404 25.91 -5.91 -1.13
N CYS A 405 26.61 -5.73 -2.25
CA CYS A 405 26.05 -5.86 -3.59
C CYS A 405 25.49 -7.26 -3.86
N LEU A 406 26.14 -8.32 -3.36
CA LEU A 406 25.64 -9.69 -3.50
C LEU A 406 24.35 -9.92 -2.70
N ALA A 407 24.28 -9.39 -1.47
CA ALA A 407 23.07 -9.45 -0.67
C ALA A 407 21.90 -8.74 -1.38
N LEU A 408 22.16 -7.63 -2.08
CA LEU A 408 21.15 -6.93 -2.88
C LEU A 408 20.66 -7.78 -4.06
N VAL A 409 21.59 -8.39 -4.81
CA VAL A 409 21.24 -9.30 -5.91
C VAL A 409 20.42 -10.48 -5.41
N LYS A 410 20.82 -11.10 -4.29
CA LYS A 410 20.10 -12.23 -3.69
C LYS A 410 18.71 -11.81 -3.21
N TRP A 411 18.57 -10.64 -2.59
CA TRP A 411 17.28 -10.11 -2.18
C TRP A 411 16.38 -9.84 -3.38
N ALA A 412 16.86 -9.11 -4.40
CA ALA A 412 16.10 -8.85 -5.63
C ALA A 412 15.70 -10.15 -6.35
N PHE A 413 16.56 -11.16 -6.33
CA PHE A 413 16.27 -12.47 -6.91
C PHE A 413 15.16 -13.21 -6.14
N ARG A 414 15.21 -13.23 -4.80
CA ARG A 414 14.11 -13.79 -3.98
C ARG A 414 12.78 -13.08 -4.25
N LYS A 415 12.82 -11.77 -4.51
CA LYS A 415 11.67 -10.94 -4.89
C LYS A 415 11.18 -11.15 -6.33
N LYS A 416 11.91 -11.92 -7.13
CA LYS A 416 11.67 -12.12 -8.57
C LYS A 416 11.83 -10.83 -9.38
N PHE A 417 12.58 -9.85 -8.88
CA PHE A 417 12.95 -8.62 -9.59
C PHE A 417 14.11 -8.89 -10.55
N TYR A 418 13.91 -9.79 -11.51
CA TYR A 418 15.00 -10.32 -12.33
C TYR A 418 15.67 -9.25 -13.20
N GLN A 419 14.93 -8.26 -13.72
CA GLN A 419 15.53 -7.16 -14.47
C GLN A 419 16.43 -6.30 -13.58
N GLN A 420 16.03 -6.08 -12.33
CA GLN A 420 16.79 -5.36 -11.33
C GLN A 420 18.05 -6.16 -11.00
N CYS A 421 17.98 -7.49 -10.83
CA CYS A 421 19.17 -8.35 -10.67
C CYS A 421 20.17 -8.17 -11.82
N LEU A 422 19.71 -8.24 -13.07
CA LEU A 422 20.57 -8.03 -14.24
C LEU A 422 21.21 -6.64 -14.22
N THR A 423 20.44 -5.62 -13.88
CA THR A 423 20.91 -4.22 -13.84
C THR A 423 21.93 -4.01 -12.72
N ILE A 424 21.69 -4.58 -11.53
CA ILE A 424 22.60 -4.52 -10.38
C ILE A 424 23.90 -5.24 -10.71
N ILE A 425 23.83 -6.47 -11.22
CA ILE A 425 25.03 -7.23 -11.59
C ILE A 425 25.83 -6.47 -12.63
N GLU A 426 25.19 -5.96 -13.67
CA GLU A 426 25.92 -5.31 -14.76
C GLU A 426 26.59 -3.99 -14.34
N SER A 427 25.95 -3.21 -13.48
CA SER A 427 26.42 -1.86 -13.10
C SER A 427 27.37 -1.87 -11.91
N LYS A 428 27.13 -2.70 -10.88
CA LYS A 428 27.85 -2.65 -9.60
C LYS A 428 28.89 -3.75 -9.43
N MET A 429 28.64 -4.97 -9.93
CA MET A 429 29.57 -6.09 -9.71
C MET A 429 30.97 -5.85 -10.29
N PRO A 430 31.17 -5.15 -11.41
CA PRO A 430 32.53 -4.87 -11.89
C PRO A 430 33.41 -4.11 -10.91
N ASN A 431 32.85 -3.13 -10.20
CA ASN A 431 33.59 -2.39 -9.18
C ASN A 431 33.92 -3.31 -8.00
N GLU A 432 32.97 -4.17 -7.60
CA GLU A 432 33.16 -5.18 -6.55
C GLU A 432 34.24 -6.22 -6.91
N LEU A 433 34.25 -6.72 -8.15
CA LEU A 433 35.24 -7.68 -8.65
C LEU A 433 36.66 -7.12 -8.59
N VAL A 434 36.84 -5.85 -8.99
CA VAL A 434 38.14 -5.17 -8.88
C VAL A 434 38.49 -4.95 -7.42
N ALA A 435 37.59 -4.35 -6.64
CA ALA A 435 37.84 -4.01 -5.24
C ALA A 435 38.26 -5.23 -4.40
N ARG A 436 37.63 -6.39 -4.60
CA ARG A 436 38.00 -7.65 -3.91
C ARG A 436 39.23 -8.36 -4.49
N GLY A 437 39.86 -7.83 -5.52
CA GLY A 437 41.03 -8.45 -6.14
C GLY A 437 40.73 -9.67 -7.01
N ILE A 438 39.46 -9.92 -7.36
CA ILE A 438 39.03 -11.05 -8.19
C ILE A 438 39.60 -10.91 -9.60
N LEU A 439 39.52 -9.71 -10.17
CA LEU A 439 40.19 -9.35 -11.43
C LEU A 439 40.45 -7.84 -11.45
N TYR A 440 41.71 -7.42 -11.51
CA TYR A 440 42.09 -6.01 -11.39
C TYR A 440 43.31 -5.65 -12.26
N TYR A 441 43.61 -4.35 -12.37
CA TYR A 441 44.48 -3.78 -13.43
C TYR A 441 45.79 -3.14 -12.95
N MET A 442 46.07 -3.11 -11.65
CA MET A 442 47.33 -2.55 -11.12
C MET A 442 47.68 -3.06 -9.73
N ASN A 443 48.97 -3.29 -9.49
CA ASN A 443 49.55 -3.51 -8.15
C ASN A 443 50.40 -2.33 -7.69
N ASN A 444 51.08 -1.67 -8.63
CA ASN A 444 52.00 -0.56 -8.39
C ASN A 444 51.74 0.61 -9.36
N ASP A 445 52.51 1.68 -9.22
CA ASP A 445 52.36 2.88 -10.05
C ASP A 445 52.78 2.66 -11.51
N GLU A 446 53.69 1.71 -11.78
CA GLU A 446 54.11 1.36 -13.14
C GLU A 446 52.96 0.68 -13.92
N ASP A 447 52.24 -0.25 -13.26
CA ASP A 447 51.06 -0.91 -13.83
C ASP A 447 49.96 0.12 -14.11
N LYS A 448 49.77 1.07 -13.19
CA LYS A 448 48.81 2.18 -13.34
C LYS A 448 49.14 3.03 -14.55
N GLU A 449 50.40 3.44 -14.71
CA GLU A 449 50.86 4.23 -15.85
C GLU A 449 50.65 3.45 -17.17
N LEU A 450 50.97 2.15 -17.18
CA LEU A 450 50.77 1.29 -18.34
C LEU A 450 49.27 1.16 -18.69
N PHE A 451 48.41 0.93 -17.69
CA PHE A 451 46.97 0.88 -17.89
C PHE A 451 46.43 2.21 -18.44
N PHE A 452 46.82 3.35 -17.85
CA PHE A 452 46.41 4.69 -18.29
C PHE A 452 46.82 4.98 -19.72
N LYS A 453 48.05 4.63 -20.09
CA LYS A 453 48.56 4.76 -21.46
C LYS A 453 47.67 4.02 -22.46
N ASN A 454 47.33 2.76 -22.18
CA ASN A 454 46.53 1.94 -23.09
C ASN A 454 45.06 2.36 -23.13
N ALA A 455 44.46 2.59 -21.97
CA ALA A 455 43.08 3.08 -21.86
C ALA A 455 42.90 4.46 -22.51
N SER A 456 43.91 5.34 -22.46
CA SER A 456 43.88 6.65 -23.14
C SER A 456 43.80 6.52 -24.66
N VAL A 457 44.52 5.56 -25.25
CA VAL A 457 44.44 5.27 -26.69
C VAL A 457 43.01 4.87 -27.08
N GLU A 458 42.38 3.97 -26.31
CA GLU A 458 40.99 3.59 -26.54
C GLU A 458 39.99 4.74 -26.32
N TYR A 459 40.20 5.55 -25.27
CA TYR A 459 39.35 6.68 -24.94
C TYR A 459 39.27 7.70 -26.08
N TRP A 460 40.43 8.05 -26.66
CA TRP A 460 40.50 8.99 -27.77
C TRP A 460 40.06 8.39 -29.11
N ALA A 461 40.18 7.06 -29.28
CA ALA A 461 39.66 6.36 -30.44
C ALA A 461 38.12 6.32 -30.47
N LYS A 462 37.44 6.40 -29.32
CA LYS A 462 35.97 6.43 -29.25
C LYS A 462 35.40 7.82 -29.58
N PRO A 463 34.26 7.88 -30.29
CA PRO A 463 33.43 9.09 -30.37
C PRO A 463 33.08 9.64 -28.99
N SER A 464 32.93 10.97 -28.86
CA SER A 464 32.66 11.64 -27.58
C SER A 464 31.47 11.05 -26.82
N TYR A 465 30.38 10.73 -27.51
CA TYR A 465 29.17 10.16 -26.90
C TYR A 465 29.33 8.72 -26.38
N LEU A 466 30.43 8.02 -26.68
CA LEU A 466 30.73 6.67 -26.13
C LEU A 466 31.79 6.70 -25.03
N ARG A 467 32.28 7.88 -24.65
CA ARG A 467 33.32 8.02 -23.61
C ARG A 467 32.78 7.88 -22.20
N TYR A 468 31.46 7.94 -22.01
CA TYR A 468 30.81 7.64 -20.72
C TYR A 468 31.18 6.25 -20.19
N ALA A 469 31.57 5.32 -21.06
CA ALA A 469 32.02 3.98 -20.68
C ALA A 469 33.21 4.02 -19.69
N PHE A 470 33.98 5.10 -19.67
CA PHE A 470 35.14 5.30 -18.80
C PHE A 470 34.82 6.04 -17.50
N ASN A 471 33.59 6.53 -17.32
CA ASN A 471 33.20 7.26 -16.10
C ASN A 471 33.43 6.42 -14.83
N GLU A 472 33.38 5.10 -14.97
CA GLU A 472 33.70 4.13 -13.94
C GLU A 472 34.81 3.21 -14.47
N ILE A 473 36.05 3.41 -14.01
CA ILE A 473 37.23 2.76 -14.59
C ILE A 473 37.23 1.25 -14.36
N SER A 474 36.84 0.79 -13.17
CA SER A 474 36.73 -0.62 -12.86
C SER A 474 35.65 -1.30 -13.70
N HIS A 475 34.48 -0.66 -13.85
CA HIS A 475 33.44 -1.10 -14.78
C HIS A 475 33.92 -1.13 -16.24
N TYR A 476 34.67 -0.12 -16.70
CA TYR A 476 35.30 -0.14 -18.02
C TYR A 476 36.23 -1.33 -18.20
N TYR A 477 37.10 -1.57 -17.23
CA TYR A 477 38.13 -2.62 -17.30
C TYR A 477 37.53 -4.03 -17.37
N ILE A 478 36.51 -4.32 -16.57
CA ILE A 478 35.86 -5.64 -16.61
C ILE A 478 35.02 -5.80 -17.88
N LYS A 479 34.29 -4.76 -18.28
CA LYS A 479 33.24 -4.91 -19.30
C LYS A 479 33.65 -4.57 -20.72
N PHE A 480 34.52 -3.60 -20.92
CA PHE A 480 34.74 -3.00 -22.24
C PHE A 480 36.18 -3.14 -22.73
N HIS A 481 37.15 -3.10 -21.83
CA HIS A 481 38.56 -3.17 -22.17
C HIS A 481 38.88 -4.44 -22.98
N GLY A 482 39.56 -4.28 -24.12
CA GLY A 482 39.96 -5.43 -24.97
C GLY A 482 38.83 -6.09 -25.76
N ARG A 483 37.55 -5.70 -25.59
CA ARG A 483 36.43 -6.28 -26.37
C ARG A 483 36.50 -5.99 -27.87
N SER A 484 37.23 -4.96 -28.29
CA SER A 484 37.48 -4.70 -29.71
C SER A 484 38.43 -5.72 -30.33
N PHE A 485 39.35 -6.30 -29.54
CA PHE A 485 40.30 -7.31 -30.00
C PHE A 485 39.58 -8.61 -30.35
N SER A 486 38.69 -9.11 -29.48
CA SER A 486 37.92 -10.33 -29.74
C SER A 486 37.00 -10.23 -30.96
N ARG A 487 36.52 -9.02 -31.32
CA ARG A 487 35.70 -8.79 -32.53
C ARG A 487 36.44 -8.97 -33.85
N THR A 488 37.77 -8.95 -33.82
CA THR A 488 38.60 -9.20 -35.02
C THR A 488 38.79 -10.69 -35.32
N ILE A 489 38.50 -11.55 -34.33
CA ILE A 489 38.60 -13.00 -34.42
C ILE A 489 37.24 -13.55 -34.91
N LYS A 490 37.23 -14.30 -36.01
CA LYS A 490 36.01 -14.94 -36.53
C LYS A 490 35.68 -16.16 -35.67
N THR A 491 34.73 -16.04 -34.75
CA THR A 491 34.23 -17.15 -33.91
C THR A 491 32.70 -17.13 -33.83
N ASP A 492 32.13 -18.29 -33.52
CA ASP A 492 30.68 -18.45 -33.35
C ASP A 492 30.20 -17.85 -32.01
N ASN A 493 31.05 -17.84 -30.98
CA ASN A 493 30.77 -17.21 -29.68
C ASN A 493 31.87 -16.20 -29.31
N LYS A 494 31.54 -14.91 -29.42
CA LYS A 494 32.48 -13.79 -29.16
C LYS A 494 32.77 -13.59 -27.67
N ASN A 495 31.83 -13.96 -26.80
CA ASN A 495 32.02 -13.87 -25.36
C ASN A 495 33.04 -14.89 -24.87
N ASN A 496 32.99 -16.13 -25.38
CA ASN A 496 33.98 -17.16 -25.07
C ASN A 496 35.39 -16.73 -25.53
N THR A 497 35.52 -16.20 -26.75
CA THR A 497 36.81 -15.68 -27.23
C THR A 497 37.33 -14.54 -26.36
N TYR A 498 36.44 -13.65 -25.91
CA TYR A 498 36.83 -12.55 -25.02
C TYR A 498 37.27 -13.07 -23.65
N LEU A 499 36.54 -14.04 -23.09
CA LEU A 499 36.89 -14.71 -21.84
C LEU A 499 38.25 -15.39 -21.92
N GLU A 500 38.51 -16.15 -22.97
CA GLU A 500 39.82 -16.80 -23.20
C GLU A 500 40.97 -15.78 -23.24
N CYS A 501 40.78 -14.67 -23.97
CA CYS A 501 41.76 -13.59 -23.99
C CYS A 501 41.95 -12.97 -22.61
N ARG A 502 40.88 -12.93 -21.80
CA ARG A 502 40.92 -12.35 -20.46
C ARG A 502 41.69 -13.22 -19.48
N ILE A 503 41.43 -14.53 -19.49
CA ILE A 503 42.17 -15.48 -18.66
C ILE A 503 43.64 -15.50 -19.05
N ARG A 504 43.96 -15.58 -20.36
CA ARG A 504 45.36 -15.57 -20.81
C ARG A 504 46.09 -14.27 -20.51
N SER A 505 45.38 -13.14 -20.40
CA SER A 505 46.02 -11.86 -20.06
C SER A 505 46.64 -11.83 -18.66
N LEU A 506 46.28 -12.77 -17.79
CA LEU A 506 46.91 -12.95 -16.48
C LEU A 506 48.33 -13.54 -16.60
N ASP A 507 48.61 -14.27 -17.68
CA ASP A 507 49.92 -14.87 -17.95
C ASP A 507 50.79 -13.97 -18.85
N ASP A 508 50.15 -13.27 -19.81
CA ASP A 508 50.82 -12.38 -20.76
C ASP A 508 50.02 -11.10 -21.01
N ASN A 509 50.50 -10.00 -20.42
CA ASN A 509 49.92 -8.66 -20.55
C ASN A 509 49.93 -8.12 -22.00
N SER A 510 50.70 -8.71 -22.92
CA SER A 510 50.72 -8.29 -24.33
C SER A 510 49.43 -8.67 -25.08
N ILE A 511 48.64 -9.61 -24.56
CA ILE A 511 47.43 -10.14 -25.22
C ILE A 511 46.32 -9.09 -25.28
N LEU A 512 46.03 -8.41 -24.17
CA LEU A 512 45.03 -7.34 -24.09
C LEU A 512 45.65 -5.96 -23.85
N THR A 513 46.97 -5.84 -23.94
CA THR A 513 47.80 -4.64 -23.73
C THR A 513 47.77 -4.05 -22.31
N ALA A 514 46.70 -4.18 -21.54
CA ALA A 514 46.67 -3.78 -20.14
C ALA A 514 47.13 -4.89 -19.18
N PRO A 515 47.69 -4.52 -18.01
CA PRO A 515 47.94 -5.47 -16.93
C PRO A 515 46.67 -6.19 -16.48
N ALA A 516 46.81 -7.46 -16.11
CA ALA A 516 45.77 -8.22 -15.44
C ALA A 516 46.33 -8.98 -14.24
N PHE A 517 45.59 -8.93 -13.15
CA PHE A 517 45.94 -9.60 -11.90
C PHE A 517 44.71 -10.21 -11.24
N SER A 518 44.93 -11.27 -10.46
CA SER A 518 43.91 -11.90 -9.62
C SER A 518 44.56 -12.47 -8.36
N ILE A 519 43.88 -12.36 -7.22
CA ILE A 519 44.33 -13.02 -5.97
C ILE A 519 43.97 -14.52 -5.93
N ILE A 520 43.09 -14.95 -6.84
CA ILE A 520 42.67 -16.34 -7.03
C ILE A 520 43.24 -16.91 -8.34
N ASP A 521 44.43 -16.44 -8.73
CA ASP A 521 45.09 -16.79 -9.98
C ASP A 521 45.28 -18.31 -10.16
N ASP A 522 45.52 -19.01 -9.05
CA ASP A 522 45.66 -20.45 -8.89
C ASP A 522 44.32 -21.23 -8.96
N HIS A 523 43.19 -20.54 -8.89
CA HIS A 523 41.83 -21.07 -9.04
C HIS A 523 41.20 -20.59 -10.36
N ARG A 524 41.88 -20.93 -11.46
CA ARG A 524 41.52 -20.51 -12.83
C ARG A 524 40.10 -20.91 -13.23
N GLU A 525 39.67 -22.12 -12.87
CA GLU A 525 38.38 -22.67 -13.29
C GLU A 525 37.21 -21.87 -12.69
N GLU A 526 37.30 -21.50 -11.41
CA GLU A 526 36.26 -20.72 -10.72
C GLU A 526 36.24 -19.26 -11.19
N LEU A 527 37.42 -18.67 -11.43
CA LEU A 527 37.52 -17.34 -12.03
C LEU A 527 36.90 -17.32 -13.44
N GLU A 528 37.21 -18.32 -14.26
CA GLU A 528 36.65 -18.47 -15.60
C GLU A 528 35.13 -18.65 -15.56
N ALA A 529 34.62 -19.50 -14.66
CA ALA A 529 33.19 -19.73 -14.50
C ALA A 529 32.44 -18.45 -14.09
N LEU A 530 33.01 -17.64 -13.19
CA LEU A 530 32.43 -16.37 -12.77
C LEU A 530 32.42 -15.32 -13.89
N LEU A 531 33.54 -15.17 -14.62
CA LEU A 531 33.62 -14.21 -15.72
C LEU A 531 32.72 -14.63 -16.89
N SER A 532 32.63 -15.93 -17.17
CA SER A 532 31.72 -16.50 -18.16
C SER A 532 30.26 -16.16 -17.83
N SER A 533 29.82 -16.41 -16.60
CA SER A 533 28.45 -16.09 -16.18
C SER A 533 28.19 -14.58 -16.24
N TYR A 534 29.14 -13.74 -15.83
CA TYR A 534 29.03 -12.28 -15.96
C TYR A 534 28.87 -11.80 -17.41
N TYR A 535 29.71 -12.29 -18.34
CA TYR A 535 29.64 -11.84 -19.73
C TYR A 535 28.38 -12.33 -20.45
N ASN A 536 27.89 -13.53 -20.11
CA ASN A 536 26.66 -14.09 -20.66
C ASN A 536 25.41 -13.35 -20.16
N LEU A 537 25.41 -12.83 -18.92
CA LEU A 537 24.32 -11.97 -18.41
C LEU A 537 24.09 -10.73 -19.30
N GLY A 538 25.16 -10.13 -19.82
CA GLY A 538 25.06 -8.99 -20.72
C GLY A 538 24.33 -9.32 -22.03
N GLU A 539 24.48 -10.55 -22.55
CA GLU A 539 23.76 -11.00 -23.74
C GLU A 539 22.28 -11.28 -23.44
N VAL A 540 22.00 -11.94 -22.30
CA VAL A 540 20.64 -12.21 -21.85
C VAL A 540 19.86 -10.91 -21.60
N ARG A 541 20.49 -9.88 -21.02
CA ARG A 541 19.83 -8.58 -20.86
C ARG A 541 19.53 -7.92 -22.22
N ASN A 542 20.48 -7.99 -23.16
CA ASN A 542 20.31 -7.38 -24.48
C ASN A 542 19.24 -8.12 -25.32
N SER A 543 19.10 -9.44 -25.17
CA SER A 543 18.06 -10.21 -25.86
C SER A 543 16.65 -9.89 -25.35
N ILE A 544 16.50 -9.57 -24.06
CA ILE A 544 15.24 -9.10 -23.47
C ILE A 544 14.87 -7.69 -23.99
N ASN A 545 15.83 -6.78 -24.10
CA ASN A 545 15.58 -5.39 -24.51
C ASN A 545 15.27 -5.19 -26.00
N HIS A 546 15.64 -6.14 -26.87
CA HIS A 546 15.51 -6.03 -28.33
C HIS A 546 14.38 -6.88 -28.95
N ALA A 547 13.56 -7.54 -28.13
CA ALA A 547 12.47 -8.38 -28.62
C ALA A 547 11.21 -7.54 -28.96
N LEU A 548 11.01 -7.23 -30.25
CA LEU A 548 9.67 -6.93 -30.75
C LEU A 548 8.83 -8.23 -30.73
N PRO A 549 7.55 -8.18 -30.34
CA PRO A 549 6.71 -9.38 -30.35
C PRO A 549 6.55 -9.85 -31.80
N LYS A 550 6.94 -11.10 -32.06
CA LYS A 550 6.51 -11.80 -33.27
C LYS A 550 5.19 -12.47 -32.93
N GLU A 551 4.12 -12.10 -33.63
CA GLU A 551 2.82 -12.76 -33.52
C GLU A 551 2.99 -14.25 -33.87
N GLY A 552 2.65 -15.15 -32.94
CA GLY A 552 2.40 -16.55 -33.28
C GLY A 552 2.70 -17.64 -32.24
N ASP A 553 3.48 -17.41 -31.18
CA ASP A 553 3.86 -18.49 -30.24
C ASP A 553 4.21 -17.98 -28.81
N GLU A 554 3.33 -17.14 -28.25
CA GLU A 554 3.66 -16.26 -27.11
C GLU A 554 3.94 -16.96 -25.77
N ASN A 555 3.33 -18.12 -25.48
CA ASN A 555 3.42 -18.72 -24.14
C ASN A 555 4.64 -19.61 -23.92
N THR A 556 5.14 -20.31 -24.94
CA THR A 556 6.29 -21.22 -24.81
C THR A 556 7.60 -20.44 -24.86
N GLU A 557 7.75 -19.53 -25.83
CA GLU A 557 8.96 -18.70 -25.95
C GLU A 557 9.19 -17.76 -24.74
N SER A 558 8.12 -17.28 -24.10
CA SER A 558 8.23 -16.41 -22.92
C SER A 558 8.72 -17.15 -21.68
N ASN A 559 8.27 -18.41 -21.49
CA ASN A 559 8.70 -19.23 -20.34
C ASN A 559 10.16 -19.66 -20.47
N ASP A 560 10.57 -20.12 -21.65
CA ASP A 560 11.96 -20.54 -21.91
C ASP A 560 12.96 -19.39 -21.72
N ARG A 561 12.56 -18.16 -22.09
CA ARG A 561 13.36 -16.95 -21.87
C ARG A 561 13.47 -16.58 -20.40
N MET A 562 12.37 -16.66 -19.65
CA MET A 562 12.40 -16.39 -18.21
C MET A 562 13.24 -17.42 -17.47
N GLU A 563 13.14 -18.70 -17.86
CA GLU A 563 13.99 -19.76 -17.31
C GLU A 563 15.47 -19.51 -17.60
N LEU A 564 15.82 -19.07 -18.82
CA LEU A 564 17.19 -18.66 -19.16
C LEU A 564 17.70 -17.53 -18.25
N VAL A 565 16.88 -16.50 -18.00
CA VAL A 565 17.24 -15.39 -17.08
C VAL A 565 17.50 -15.90 -15.68
N ILE A 566 16.59 -16.71 -15.14
CA ILE A 566 16.68 -17.29 -13.80
C ILE A 566 17.94 -18.13 -13.68
N ASN A 567 18.20 -19.01 -14.64
CA ASN A 567 19.37 -19.89 -14.66
C ASN A 567 20.67 -19.09 -14.75
N THR A 568 20.71 -18.03 -15.55
CA THR A 568 21.90 -17.20 -15.71
C THR A 568 22.22 -16.42 -14.43
N ILE A 569 21.21 -15.81 -13.78
CA ILE A 569 21.40 -15.10 -12.51
C ILE A 569 21.81 -16.10 -11.41
N THR A 570 21.16 -17.27 -11.34
CA THR A 570 21.48 -18.32 -10.36
C THR A 570 22.92 -18.80 -10.52
N GLY A 571 23.35 -19.07 -11.76
CA GLY A 571 24.71 -19.47 -12.07
C GLY A 571 25.74 -18.39 -11.69
N PHE A 572 25.43 -17.11 -11.93
CA PHE A 572 26.28 -16.02 -11.47
C PHE A 572 26.41 -15.97 -9.94
N ILE A 573 25.29 -16.04 -9.20
CA ILE A 573 25.30 -16.03 -7.74
C ILE A 573 26.14 -17.20 -7.21
N ALA A 574 25.94 -18.42 -7.73
CA ALA A 574 26.66 -19.61 -7.30
C ALA A 574 28.17 -19.51 -7.56
N ASN A 575 28.57 -19.05 -8.74
CA ASN A 575 29.99 -18.90 -9.10
C ASN A 575 30.66 -17.80 -8.25
N TYR A 576 29.94 -16.71 -7.99
CA TYR A 576 30.45 -15.63 -7.15
C TYR A 576 30.63 -16.06 -5.70
N GLU A 577 29.67 -16.80 -5.13
CA GLU A 577 29.78 -17.39 -3.78
C GLU A 577 30.93 -18.41 -3.69
N ALA A 578 31.17 -19.21 -4.74
CA ALA A 578 32.32 -20.11 -4.79
C ALA A 578 33.66 -19.34 -4.72
N VAL A 579 33.78 -18.26 -5.49
CA VAL A 579 34.96 -17.37 -5.42
C VAL A 579 35.11 -16.73 -4.05
N LEU A 580 34.02 -16.27 -3.42
CA LEU A 580 34.09 -15.70 -2.08
C LEU A 580 34.57 -16.71 -1.03
N ARG A 581 34.15 -17.99 -1.12
CA ARG A 581 34.66 -19.05 -0.24
C ARG A 581 36.16 -19.28 -0.41
N ILE A 582 36.67 -19.26 -1.64
CA ILE A 582 38.11 -19.38 -1.90
C ILE A 582 38.88 -18.21 -1.27
N ILE A 583 38.38 -16.99 -1.41
CA ILE A 583 38.98 -15.80 -0.78
C ILE A 583 38.96 -15.93 0.75
N GLU A 584 37.87 -16.47 1.31
CA GLU A 584 37.71 -16.73 2.73
C GLU A 584 38.70 -17.78 3.25
N GLU A 585 38.82 -18.92 2.57
CA GLU A 585 39.75 -20.02 2.86
C GLU A 585 41.21 -19.58 2.80
N LYS A 586 41.53 -18.64 1.90
CA LYS A 586 42.86 -18.02 1.80
C LYS A 586 43.14 -16.95 2.87
N GLY A 587 42.14 -16.56 3.65
CA GLY A 587 42.26 -15.48 4.64
C GLY A 587 42.49 -14.11 4.00
N LEU A 588 42.00 -13.89 2.77
CA LEU A 588 42.20 -12.65 1.99
C LEU A 588 40.92 -11.77 1.96
N GLN A 589 40.03 -11.93 2.91
CA GLN A 589 38.71 -11.29 2.96
C GLN A 589 38.82 -9.75 3.03
N ASP A 590 39.86 -9.27 3.69
CA ASP A 590 40.17 -7.84 3.87
C ASP A 590 41.04 -7.26 2.75
N PHE A 591 41.46 -8.08 1.78
CA PHE A 591 42.21 -7.57 0.63
C PHE A 591 41.35 -6.57 -0.14
N ARG A 592 41.95 -5.41 -0.46
CA ARG A 592 41.36 -4.40 -1.33
C ARG A 592 42.34 -3.99 -2.41
N ALA A 593 41.99 -4.24 -3.66
CA ALA A 593 42.81 -3.77 -4.79
C ALA A 593 42.74 -2.25 -4.86
N LYS A 594 43.85 -1.62 -5.28
CA LYS A 594 43.84 -0.19 -5.58
C LYS A 594 42.95 0.07 -6.80
N THR A 595 42.18 1.13 -6.75
CA THR A 595 41.35 1.64 -7.86
C THR A 595 41.78 3.06 -8.23
N VAL A 596 41.34 3.54 -9.40
CA VAL A 596 41.54 4.92 -9.84
C VAL A 596 40.21 5.58 -10.15
N GLU A 597 40.14 6.88 -9.84
CA GLU A 597 39.01 7.73 -10.17
C GLU A 597 39.08 8.18 -11.64
N PHE A 598 37.90 8.40 -12.24
CA PHE A 598 37.82 8.84 -13.63
C PHE A 598 38.58 10.15 -13.89
N GLU A 599 38.54 11.10 -12.95
CA GLU A 599 39.18 12.40 -13.16
C GLU A 599 40.70 12.35 -13.13
N GLU A 600 41.25 11.39 -12.40
CA GLU A 600 42.68 11.11 -12.46
C GLU A 600 43.07 10.56 -13.84
N PHE A 601 42.33 9.56 -14.33
CA PHE A 601 42.54 9.00 -15.67
C PHE A 601 42.35 10.04 -16.77
N LYS A 602 41.31 10.87 -16.67
CA LYS A 602 40.98 11.89 -17.67
C LYS A 602 42.08 12.94 -17.78
N LYS A 603 42.60 13.41 -16.64
CA LYS A 603 43.74 14.32 -16.61
C LYS A 603 44.94 13.73 -17.33
N TYR A 604 45.30 12.49 -17.01
CA TYR A 604 46.39 11.78 -17.70
C TYR A 604 46.13 11.69 -19.21
N ALA A 605 44.91 11.31 -19.62
CA ALA A 605 44.55 11.14 -21.02
C ALA A 605 44.61 12.45 -21.81
N GLU A 606 44.26 13.58 -21.20
CA GLU A 606 44.37 14.92 -21.78
C GLU A 606 45.83 15.37 -21.94
N GLU A 607 46.66 15.15 -20.92
CA GLU A 607 48.11 15.46 -20.95
C GLU A 607 48.85 14.67 -22.05
N HIS A 608 48.46 13.42 -22.29
CA HIS A 608 49.09 12.52 -23.25
C HIS A 608 48.34 12.41 -24.60
N MET A 609 47.39 13.29 -24.87
CA MET A 609 46.51 13.25 -26.06
C MET A 609 47.29 13.18 -27.39
N ARG A 610 48.43 13.89 -27.49
CA ARG A 610 49.27 13.93 -28.70
C ARG A 610 49.99 12.61 -28.96
N GLU A 611 50.33 11.87 -27.92
CA GLU A 611 50.99 10.57 -27.98
C GLU A 611 49.97 9.48 -28.32
N SER A 612 48.79 9.52 -27.69
CA SER A 612 47.68 8.60 -27.98
C SER A 612 47.18 8.72 -29.43
N ARG A 613 47.15 9.93 -30.00
CA ARG A 613 46.79 10.17 -31.42
C ARG A 613 47.85 9.66 -32.41
N ARG A 614 49.12 9.61 -32.04
CA ARG A 614 50.21 9.10 -32.90
C ARG A 614 50.21 7.57 -32.94
N SER A 615 49.93 6.92 -31.82
CA SER A 615 49.87 5.45 -31.71
C SER A 615 48.65 4.83 -32.41
N GLY A 616 47.54 5.57 -32.56
CA GLY A 616 46.34 5.13 -33.29
C GLY A 616 46.42 5.21 -34.83
N GLY A 617 47.55 5.67 -35.40
CA GLY A 617 47.71 5.91 -36.84
C GLY A 617 48.08 4.68 -37.70
N GLY A 618 48.17 3.49 -37.12
CA GLY A 618 48.62 2.26 -37.80
C GLY A 618 47.50 1.35 -38.30
N ARG A 619 47.05 1.54 -39.55
CA ARG A 619 46.36 0.57 -40.44
C ARG A 619 45.16 -0.23 -39.87
N GLY A 620 43.97 0.32 -40.09
CA GLY A 620 42.71 -0.40 -40.24
C GLY A 620 41.72 0.49 -41.00
N GLY A 621 41.70 0.40 -42.34
CA GLY A 621 40.98 1.35 -43.19
C GLY A 621 39.46 1.26 -43.06
N TYR A 622 38.83 2.24 -42.40
CA TYR A 622 37.49 2.65 -42.77
C TYR A 622 37.57 3.45 -44.07
N ARG A 623 37.63 2.75 -45.21
CA ARG A 623 37.20 3.33 -46.48
C ARG A 623 35.69 3.55 -46.35
N GLY A 624 35.30 4.78 -46.08
CA GLY A 624 33.92 5.22 -46.24
C GLY A 624 33.46 4.87 -47.65
N ASN A 625 32.53 3.92 -47.74
CA ASN A 625 31.89 3.57 -48.98
C ASN A 625 30.96 4.74 -49.35
N ARG A 626 31.47 5.69 -50.14
CA ARG A 626 30.65 6.64 -50.89
C ARG A 626 29.90 5.85 -51.95
N GLY A 627 28.67 5.47 -51.63
CA GLY A 627 27.82 4.79 -52.60
C GLY A 627 26.54 4.23 -52.01
N TYR A 628 25.67 5.07 -51.44
CA TYR A 628 24.24 4.77 -51.40
C TYR A 628 23.44 6.05 -51.67
N ARG A 629 23.02 6.17 -52.93
CA ARG A 629 21.95 7.06 -53.40
C ARG A 629 20.63 6.40 -53.03
N GLY A 630 19.75 7.15 -52.36
CA GLY A 630 18.30 7.06 -52.45
C GLY A 630 17.62 5.73 -52.09
N GLY A 631 17.02 5.68 -50.90
CA GLY A 631 15.98 4.71 -50.55
C GLY A 631 15.32 5.13 -49.23
N GLN A 632 14.15 5.76 -49.31
CA GLN A 632 13.34 6.15 -48.15
C GLN A 632 12.91 4.91 -47.35
N GLY A 633 13.05 4.97 -46.03
CA GLY A 633 12.53 4.00 -45.07
C GLY A 633 12.87 4.47 -43.65
N GLY A 634 11.94 5.17 -43.00
CA GLY A 634 12.19 5.95 -41.80
C GLY A 634 12.46 5.13 -40.54
N TYR A 635 13.58 5.42 -39.88
CA TYR A 635 13.80 5.15 -38.46
C TYR A 635 13.33 6.36 -37.65
N ARG A 636 12.23 6.19 -36.91
CA ARG A 636 11.86 7.06 -35.78
C ARG A 636 12.47 6.46 -34.51
N GLY A 637 13.60 7.01 -34.07
CA GLY A 637 14.09 6.85 -32.69
C GLY A 637 13.53 7.98 -31.85
N GLY A 638 12.65 7.65 -30.91
CA GLY A 638 12.04 8.59 -29.99
C GLY A 638 13.04 9.11 -28.97
N HIS A 639 13.36 10.40 -29.07
CA HIS A 639 13.79 11.20 -27.94
C HIS A 639 12.57 11.44 -27.04
N GLY A 640 12.53 10.82 -25.88
CA GLY A 640 11.65 11.18 -24.77
C GLY A 640 12.39 12.07 -23.78
N GLY A 641 12.69 13.31 -24.19
CA GLY A 641 13.06 14.37 -23.24
C GLY A 641 11.78 14.91 -22.62
N TYR A 642 11.62 14.74 -21.31
CA TYR A 642 10.62 15.49 -20.55
C TYR A 642 11.07 16.96 -20.44
N HIS A 643 10.58 17.80 -21.35
CA HIS A 643 10.48 19.24 -21.11
C HIS A 643 9.20 19.50 -20.31
N GLY A 644 9.32 19.47 -18.98
CA GLY A 644 8.37 20.11 -18.08
C GLY A 644 8.58 21.61 -18.12
N ASN A 645 7.66 22.32 -18.75
CA ASN A 645 7.63 23.77 -18.82
C ASN A 645 7.06 24.30 -17.49
N ASN A 646 7.89 24.53 -16.48
CA ASN A 646 7.52 25.28 -15.27
C ASN A 646 8.42 26.51 -15.15
N ASN A 647 7.95 27.59 -15.77
CA ASN A 647 8.43 28.94 -15.50
C ASN A 647 7.79 29.40 -14.18
N ILE A 648 8.39 29.01 -13.05
CA ILE A 648 8.16 29.66 -11.75
C ILE A 648 9.54 29.94 -11.16
N GLN A 649 9.91 31.22 -11.13
CA GLN A 649 11.05 31.74 -10.40
C GLN A 649 10.83 31.47 -8.90
N ILE A 650 11.67 30.63 -8.31
CA ILE A 650 11.85 30.52 -6.86
C ILE A 650 13.33 30.82 -6.58
N PRO A 651 13.69 31.71 -5.64
CA PRO A 651 15.03 32.28 -5.54
C PRO A 651 16.04 31.28 -4.98
N SER A 652 17.21 31.18 -5.61
CA SER A 652 18.37 30.46 -5.06
C SER A 652 18.87 31.14 -3.79
N PRO A 653 19.10 30.43 -2.67
CA PRO A 653 19.88 30.95 -1.57
C PRO A 653 21.35 31.03 -1.99
N LYS A 654 21.93 32.22 -1.89
CA LYS A 654 23.36 32.47 -2.06
C LYS A 654 24.13 31.73 -0.95
N LEU A 655 24.83 30.67 -1.28
CA LEU A 655 25.90 30.13 -0.45
C LEU A 655 27.19 30.93 -0.74
N ASN A 656 27.70 31.62 0.29
CA ASN A 656 28.97 32.34 0.25
C ASN A 656 30.13 31.34 0.14
N PRO A 657 31.06 31.49 -0.82
CA PRO A 657 32.27 30.68 -0.86
C PRO A 657 33.28 31.24 0.13
N GLY A 658 33.34 30.70 1.36
CA GLY A 658 34.26 31.28 2.35
C GLY A 658 34.26 30.72 3.76
N GLU A 659 33.95 29.44 4.00
CA GLU A 659 34.22 28.82 5.30
C GLU A 659 34.96 27.49 5.13
N LYS A 660 36.28 27.53 5.41
CA LYS A 660 37.10 26.33 5.58
C LYS A 660 36.80 25.75 6.96
N LEU A 661 36.22 24.56 7.01
CA LEU A 661 36.22 23.73 8.22
C LEU A 661 37.64 23.19 8.45
N VAL A 662 38.31 23.77 9.44
CA VAL A 662 39.56 23.26 10.01
C VAL A 662 39.18 22.22 11.06
N VAL A 663 39.47 20.94 10.81
CA VAL A 663 39.39 19.89 11.83
C VAL A 663 40.79 19.64 12.34
N SER A 664 41.06 20.11 13.57
CA SER A 664 42.25 19.80 14.35
C SER A 664 42.10 18.41 14.99
N VAL A 665 43.05 17.52 14.71
CA VAL A 665 43.16 16.19 15.31
C VAL A 665 43.97 16.30 16.60
N GLU A 666 43.35 16.05 17.75
CA GLU A 666 44.05 15.80 19.01
C GLU A 666 44.43 14.32 19.11
N VAL A 667 45.73 14.07 19.30
CA VAL A 667 46.33 12.75 19.52
C VAL A 667 46.28 12.46 21.01
N VAL A 668 45.48 11.47 21.43
CA VAL A 668 45.54 10.93 22.80
C VAL A 668 46.62 9.85 22.85
N LYS A 669 47.61 10.07 23.71
CA LYS A 669 48.68 9.11 24.04
C LYS A 669 48.15 8.05 24.99
N GLU A 670 48.48 6.79 24.72
CA GLU A 670 48.34 5.67 25.65
C GLU A 670 49.24 5.88 26.88
N GLU A 671 48.65 5.78 28.08
CA GLU A 671 49.39 5.62 29.33
C GLU A 671 49.22 4.18 29.82
N ASP A 672 50.37 3.51 29.96
CA ASP A 672 50.57 2.28 30.72
C ASP A 672 50.07 2.46 32.16
N THR A 673 49.22 1.54 32.63
CA THR A 673 49.13 1.25 34.07
C THR A 673 49.04 -0.24 34.34
N ASN A 674 50.16 -0.74 34.85
CA ASN A 674 50.30 -1.89 35.74
C ASN A 674 49.10 -2.09 36.68
N SER A 675 48.65 -3.33 36.80
CA SER A 675 47.99 -3.82 38.02
C SER A 675 48.40 -5.26 38.30
N GLY A 676 49.35 -5.42 39.21
CA GLY A 676 49.51 -6.61 40.04
C GLY A 676 48.94 -6.32 41.41
N ASP A 677 48.10 -7.25 41.90
CA ASP A 677 47.89 -7.67 43.30
C ASP A 677 46.42 -8.01 43.57
N SER A 678 46.07 -9.29 43.40
CA SER A 678 45.42 -10.17 44.39
C SER A 678 45.07 -11.51 43.77
#